data_AF-A0A1Q6TLG7-F1
#
_entry.id   AF-A0A1Q6TLG7-F1
#
_cell.length_a   1.000
_cell.length_b   1.000
_cell.length_c   1.000
_cell.angle_alpha   90.00
_cell.angle_beta   90.00
_cell.angle_gamma   90.00
#
_symmetry.space_group_name_H-M   'P 1'
#
loop_
_entity.id
_entity.type
_entity.pdbx_description
1 polymer ?
#
loop_
_entity_poly.entity_id
_entity_poly.type
_entity_poly.pdbx_seq_one_letter_code
_entity_poly.pdbx_strand_id
1 'polypeptide(L)'
;MSIKIALAGNPNCGKTTLFNALTGANQYVGNWPGVTVEKKEGKLKGHKDVVIMDLPGIYSLSPYTLEEVVARNYLIGERPDAIINIIDGTNIERNLYLTTQIIELGIPVIMAVNMMDLVTKNGDQINIKALGDALGCEVVEISALKGTGVTKAAEKAVAAAQQKKAVNRVHAFSADVENCISTVEDKLGSTVAEEQKRFFAIKLIERDSKISDQLSAVPDVSAEINALEEKMDDDTESIITNERYTYITSIIGKCVKKATGKEKLTTSDKIDKIVTNRFAALPIFALIMFVVYYVSVTTVGAFLTDWTNDTLFGEWIIPGAQSFFDNIGCAAWLSGLIVDGIISGVGAVLGFVPQMLVLFIFLAFLEGCGYMARVAFIMDRIFRKFGLSGKSFIPMLIGTGCGVPGVMASRTIENERDRRMTIMTTTFIPCGAKLPIIALIAGAFFDNAGWVSWSAYFVGIAAIICSGIILKKTKMFSGEPAPFVMELPSYHLPTVGSVLRSMWERGWSFIKKAGTIILLSTIVVWFTTYFGVVDGSFRMLSDEEIDYSILAAIGKGISWIFIPLGWGDWKSAVAAVTGLVAKENVVGTFGILFHYGEVGEAGEEIWTNLSANMTAIAAYSYLVFNLLCAPCFAAMGAIKREMNNAKWFWFAIGYQCGLAYIVSLVVYRLAGLFTGECGFGIWTIVAIAILVGFIYMLVRPYKDGKTSNVSSVSKATA
;
A
#
# COMPACT_ATOMS: atom_id res chain seq x y z
N MET A 1 11.05 -32.60 -21.70
CA MET A 1 10.19 -31.56 -21.11
C MET A 1 10.64 -31.38 -19.67
N SER A 2 10.84 -30.14 -19.20
CA SER A 2 11.17 -29.88 -17.81
C SER A 2 9.93 -30.10 -16.93
N ILE A 3 10.08 -30.81 -15.82
CA ILE A 3 9.00 -31.02 -14.83
C ILE A 3 8.72 -29.68 -14.15
N LYS A 4 7.46 -29.24 -14.14
CA LYS A 4 7.01 -28.02 -13.46
C LYS A 4 6.34 -28.37 -12.13
N ILE A 5 6.88 -27.87 -11.03
CA ILE A 5 6.31 -28.03 -9.68
C ILE A 5 5.86 -26.68 -9.16
N ALA A 6 4.61 -26.57 -8.71
CA ALA A 6 4.10 -25.36 -8.08
C ALA A 6 4.24 -25.43 -6.55
N LEU A 7 4.72 -24.37 -5.92
CA LEU A 7 4.63 -24.17 -4.47
C LEU A 7 3.39 -23.35 -4.16
N ALA A 8 2.44 -23.97 -3.48
CA ALA A 8 1.20 -23.34 -3.00
C ALA A 8 1.15 -23.34 -1.47
N GLY A 9 0.36 -22.45 -0.89
CA GLY A 9 0.15 -22.39 0.55
C GLY A 9 -0.35 -21.02 1.02
N ASN A 10 -0.77 -20.96 2.27
CA ASN A 10 -1.23 -19.74 2.92
C ASN A 10 -0.10 -18.70 3.03
N PRO A 11 -0.42 -17.39 3.13
CA PRO A 11 0.54 -16.39 3.58
C PRO A 11 1.18 -16.79 4.91
N ASN A 12 2.46 -16.49 5.08
CA ASN A 12 3.26 -16.76 6.28
C ASN A 12 3.47 -18.24 6.67
N CYS A 13 3.06 -19.23 5.88
CA CYS A 13 3.33 -20.65 6.17
C CYS A 13 4.81 -21.08 5.96
N GLY A 14 5.71 -20.13 5.65
CA GLY A 14 7.13 -20.39 5.37
C GLY A 14 7.45 -20.74 3.92
N LYS A 15 6.55 -20.45 2.97
CA LYS A 15 6.72 -20.71 1.53
C LYS A 15 7.99 -20.11 0.92
N THR A 16 8.25 -18.83 1.15
CA THR A 16 9.46 -18.17 0.62
C THR A 16 10.73 -18.77 1.21
N THR A 17 10.71 -19.16 2.49
CA THR A 17 11.84 -19.85 3.14
C THR A 17 12.10 -21.21 2.48
N LEU A 18 11.04 -21.98 2.19
CA LEU A 18 11.15 -23.26 1.49
C LEU A 18 11.65 -23.09 0.05
N PHE A 19 11.10 -22.12 -0.69
CA PHE A 19 11.53 -21.80 -2.05
C PHE A 19 13.02 -21.49 -2.12
N ASN A 20 13.52 -20.66 -1.19
CA ASN A 20 14.93 -20.30 -1.09
C ASN A 20 15.81 -21.51 -0.75
N ALA A 21 15.35 -22.38 0.15
CA ALA A 21 16.07 -23.61 0.49
C ALA A 21 16.17 -24.59 -0.70
N LEU A 22 15.12 -24.68 -1.54
CA LEU A 22 15.06 -25.58 -2.68
C LEU A 22 15.83 -25.09 -3.91
N THR A 23 15.88 -23.78 -4.15
CA THR A 23 16.43 -23.20 -5.39
C THR A 23 17.78 -22.49 -5.21
N GLY A 24 18.12 -22.09 -3.98
CA GLY A 24 19.34 -21.34 -3.70
C GLY A 24 19.38 -20.00 -4.45
N ALA A 25 20.52 -19.66 -5.05
CA ALA A 25 20.70 -18.40 -5.79
C ALA A 25 20.15 -18.44 -7.24
N ASN A 26 19.68 -19.59 -7.72
CA ASN A 26 19.23 -19.77 -9.12
C ASN A 26 17.74 -19.45 -9.27
N GLN A 27 17.38 -18.21 -8.94
CA GLN A 27 16.01 -17.71 -8.98
C GLN A 27 15.89 -16.56 -9.98
N TYR A 28 14.78 -16.55 -10.72
CA TYR A 28 14.35 -15.45 -11.54
C TYR A 28 13.13 -14.80 -10.90
N VAL A 29 13.17 -13.48 -10.78
CA VAL A 29 12.09 -12.66 -10.22
C VAL A 29 11.59 -11.70 -11.30
N GLY A 30 10.32 -11.83 -11.65
CA GLY A 30 9.61 -10.95 -12.58
C GLY A 30 8.23 -10.58 -12.06
N ASN A 31 7.34 -10.15 -12.95
CA ASN A 31 5.92 -9.95 -12.66
C ASN A 31 5.08 -10.90 -13.51
N TRP A 32 3.94 -11.33 -13.00
CA TRP A 32 2.95 -12.05 -13.79
C TRP A 32 2.41 -11.17 -14.92
N PRO A 33 2.11 -11.72 -16.10
CA PRO A 33 1.63 -10.93 -17.25
C PRO A 33 0.40 -10.08 -16.91
N GLY A 34 0.48 -8.77 -17.18
CA GLY A 34 -0.65 -7.85 -17.02
C GLY A 34 -0.98 -7.43 -15.59
N VAL A 35 -0.24 -7.89 -14.57
CA VAL A 35 -0.50 -7.56 -13.16
C VAL A 35 0.77 -7.21 -12.39
N THR A 36 0.64 -6.57 -11.23
CA THR A 36 1.78 -6.19 -10.37
C THR A 36 2.22 -7.28 -9.40
N VAL A 37 1.70 -8.50 -9.56
CA VAL A 37 2.01 -9.64 -8.69
C VAL A 37 3.38 -10.19 -9.06
N GLU A 38 4.26 -10.36 -8.07
CA GLU A 38 5.61 -10.89 -8.25
C GLU A 38 5.56 -12.36 -8.70
N LYS A 39 6.34 -12.70 -9.72
CA LYS A 39 6.50 -14.06 -10.24
C LYS A 39 7.91 -14.54 -9.89
N LYS A 40 8.05 -15.58 -9.07
CA LYS A 40 9.35 -16.21 -8.77
C LYS A 40 9.41 -17.61 -9.33
N GLU A 41 10.48 -17.88 -10.05
CA GLU A 41 10.74 -19.17 -10.67
C GLU A 41 12.21 -19.55 -10.42
N GLY A 42 12.47 -20.81 -10.10
CA GLY A 42 13.84 -21.26 -9.85
C GLY A 42 14.03 -22.72 -10.18
N LYS A 43 15.27 -23.12 -10.49
CA LYS A 43 15.59 -24.53 -10.74
C LYS A 43 15.85 -25.25 -9.42
N LEU A 44 15.32 -26.47 -9.28
CA LEU A 44 15.54 -27.28 -8.09
C LEU A 44 17.02 -27.66 -7.96
N LYS A 45 17.59 -27.47 -6.76
CA LYS A 45 18.97 -27.87 -6.46
C LYS A 45 19.12 -29.38 -6.63
N GLY A 46 20.07 -29.81 -7.45
CA GLY A 46 20.31 -31.22 -7.76
C GLY A 46 19.52 -31.76 -8.96
N HIS A 47 18.49 -31.06 -9.44
CA HIS A 47 17.68 -31.47 -10.59
C HIS A 47 17.54 -30.32 -11.60
N LYS A 48 18.41 -30.27 -12.61
CA LYS A 48 18.43 -29.18 -13.60
C LYS A 48 17.19 -29.12 -14.50
N ASP A 49 16.47 -30.23 -14.62
CA ASP A 49 15.28 -30.39 -15.45
C ASP A 49 13.97 -30.14 -14.69
N VAL A 50 14.04 -29.77 -13.41
CA VAL A 50 12.87 -29.48 -12.57
C VAL A 50 12.82 -27.98 -12.28
N VAL A 51 11.71 -27.36 -12.65
CA VAL A 51 11.41 -25.95 -12.43
C VAL A 51 10.40 -25.84 -11.31
N ILE A 52 10.72 -25.02 -10.31
CA ILE A 52 9.85 -24.69 -9.19
C ILE A 52 9.27 -23.30 -9.42
N MET A 53 7.95 -23.21 -9.43
CA MET A 53 7.22 -21.96 -9.49
C MET A 53 6.64 -21.61 -8.13
N ASP A 54 6.99 -20.44 -7.60
CA ASP A 54 6.42 -19.93 -6.36
C ASP A 54 5.10 -19.21 -6.67
N LEU A 55 3.98 -19.78 -6.24
CA LEU A 55 2.69 -19.10 -6.37
C LEU A 55 2.52 -18.06 -5.26
N PRO A 56 1.77 -16.98 -5.47
CA PRO A 56 1.41 -16.07 -4.39
C PRO A 56 0.80 -16.83 -3.20
N GLY A 57 1.06 -16.35 -1.98
CA GLY A 57 0.41 -16.93 -0.80
C GLY A 57 -1.07 -16.60 -0.81
N ILE A 58 -1.94 -17.61 -0.76
CA ILE A 58 -3.40 -17.45 -0.94
C ILE A 58 -4.14 -18.22 0.14
N TYR A 59 -5.33 -17.75 0.53
CA TYR A 59 -6.19 -18.46 1.49
C TYR A 59 -7.22 -19.35 0.80
N SER A 60 -7.58 -19.01 -0.44
CA SER A 60 -8.58 -19.71 -1.24
C SER A 60 -8.25 -19.60 -2.72
N LEU A 61 -8.91 -20.38 -3.55
CA LEU A 61 -8.94 -20.22 -5.02
C LEU A 61 -10.16 -19.40 -5.46
N SER A 62 -10.68 -18.52 -4.60
CA SER A 62 -11.76 -17.59 -4.92
C SER A 62 -11.22 -16.31 -5.57
N PRO A 63 -12.03 -15.50 -6.27
CA PRO A 63 -11.56 -14.45 -7.16
C PRO A 63 -11.35 -13.08 -6.49
N TYR A 64 -11.15 -13.03 -5.16
CA TYR A 64 -11.19 -11.81 -4.35
C TYR A 64 -9.96 -10.92 -4.52
N THR A 65 -8.79 -11.54 -4.65
CA THR A 65 -7.50 -10.85 -4.76
C THR A 65 -6.81 -11.17 -6.10
N LEU A 66 -5.88 -10.32 -6.52
CA LEU A 66 -5.11 -10.59 -7.75
C LEU A 66 -4.22 -11.83 -7.58
N GLU A 67 -3.69 -12.02 -6.39
CA GLU A 67 -2.88 -13.16 -5.97
C GLU A 67 -3.63 -14.49 -6.15
N GLU A 68 -4.87 -14.56 -5.66
CA GLU A 68 -5.73 -15.75 -5.81
C GLU A 68 -6.08 -16.02 -7.27
N VAL A 69 -6.39 -14.97 -8.04
CA VAL A 69 -6.70 -15.09 -9.48
C VAL A 69 -5.48 -15.59 -10.25
N VAL A 70 -4.29 -15.08 -9.96
CA VAL A 70 -3.03 -15.49 -10.60
C VAL A 70 -2.71 -16.94 -10.27
N ALA A 71 -2.75 -17.30 -8.98
CA ALA A 71 -2.48 -18.67 -8.54
C ALA A 71 -3.47 -19.66 -9.17
N ARG A 72 -4.76 -19.33 -9.16
CA ARG A 72 -5.80 -20.13 -9.79
C ARG A 72 -5.60 -20.28 -11.30
N ASN A 73 -5.41 -19.19 -12.02
CA ASN A 73 -5.25 -19.23 -13.48
C ASN A 73 -4.01 -20.03 -13.88
N TYR A 74 -2.93 -19.95 -13.10
CA TYR A 74 -1.76 -20.79 -13.32
C TYR A 74 -2.07 -22.28 -13.09
N LEU A 75 -2.70 -22.62 -11.97
CA LEU A 75 -3.03 -24.00 -11.64
C LEU A 75 -4.00 -24.64 -12.65
N ILE A 76 -4.97 -23.88 -13.15
CA ILE A 76 -5.95 -24.36 -14.14
C ILE A 76 -5.37 -24.38 -15.55
N GLY A 77 -4.73 -23.29 -15.99
CA GLY A 77 -4.32 -23.09 -17.38
C GLY A 77 -2.97 -23.70 -17.73
N GLU A 78 -1.93 -23.46 -16.91
CA GLU A 78 -0.58 -24.01 -17.15
C GLU A 78 -0.44 -25.44 -16.66
N ARG A 79 -1.28 -25.85 -15.69
CA ARG A 79 -1.39 -27.20 -15.13
C ARG A 79 -0.02 -27.82 -14.78
N PRO A 80 0.60 -27.43 -13.65
CA PRO A 80 1.88 -28.00 -13.22
C PRO A 80 1.80 -29.52 -13.04
N ASP A 81 2.94 -30.21 -13.16
CA ASP A 81 3.01 -31.67 -13.05
C ASP A 81 2.81 -32.17 -11.61
N ALA A 82 3.14 -31.33 -10.61
CA ALA A 82 2.86 -31.57 -9.20
C ALA A 82 2.78 -30.27 -8.39
N ILE A 83 2.15 -30.33 -7.22
CA ILE A 83 2.04 -29.22 -6.27
C ILE A 83 2.68 -29.63 -4.94
N ILE A 84 3.60 -28.80 -4.45
CA ILE A 84 4.04 -28.84 -3.05
C ILE A 84 3.16 -27.84 -2.29
N ASN A 85 2.20 -28.35 -1.54
CA ASN A 85 1.31 -27.53 -0.72
C ASN A 85 1.88 -27.40 0.70
N ILE A 86 2.25 -26.18 1.09
CA ILE A 86 2.91 -25.89 2.36
C ILE A 86 1.88 -25.47 3.39
N ILE A 87 1.89 -26.15 4.52
CA ILE A 87 0.89 -26.02 5.57
C ILE A 87 1.60 -25.61 6.86
N ASP A 88 1.16 -24.55 7.50
CA ASP A 88 1.63 -24.21 8.85
C ASP A 88 1.05 -25.22 9.86
N GLY A 89 1.93 -26.04 10.46
CA GLY A 89 1.53 -27.02 11.46
C GLY A 89 0.94 -26.41 12.73
N THR A 90 1.25 -25.13 13.05
CA THR A 90 0.68 -24.44 14.20
C THR A 90 -0.77 -24.00 13.98
N ASN A 91 -1.18 -23.82 12.72
CA ASN A 91 -2.52 -23.40 12.32
C ASN A 91 -3.09 -24.30 11.20
N ILE A 92 -3.05 -25.62 11.44
CA ILE A 92 -3.37 -26.62 10.42
C ILE A 92 -4.79 -26.50 9.87
N GLU A 93 -5.78 -26.19 10.72
CA GLU A 93 -7.20 -26.08 10.33
C GLU A 93 -7.42 -25.09 9.20
N ARG A 94 -6.89 -23.89 9.37
CA ARG A 94 -7.06 -22.82 8.38
C ARG A 94 -6.28 -23.09 7.10
N ASN A 95 -5.15 -23.81 7.18
CA ASN A 95 -4.35 -24.17 6.00
C ASN A 95 -4.99 -25.32 5.20
N LEU A 96 -5.71 -26.22 5.88
CA LEU A 96 -6.43 -27.31 5.21
C LEU A 96 -7.57 -26.81 4.32
N TYR A 97 -8.11 -25.61 4.56
CA TYR A 97 -9.12 -25.00 3.70
C TYR A 97 -8.64 -24.88 2.24
N LEU A 98 -7.50 -24.22 2.01
CA LEU A 98 -6.87 -24.14 0.69
C LEU A 98 -6.54 -25.54 0.14
N THR A 99 -6.06 -26.42 1.02
CA THR A 99 -5.66 -27.79 0.65
C THR A 99 -6.81 -28.57 0.03
N THR A 100 -8.04 -28.45 0.58
CA THR A 100 -9.23 -29.11 0.01
C THR A 100 -9.50 -28.68 -1.42
N GLN A 101 -9.35 -27.39 -1.72
CA GLN A 101 -9.57 -26.83 -3.06
C GLN A 101 -8.45 -27.20 -4.05
N ILE A 102 -7.19 -27.27 -3.58
CA ILE A 102 -6.06 -27.70 -4.41
C ILE A 102 -6.22 -29.17 -4.83
N ILE A 103 -6.70 -30.03 -3.93
CA ILE A 103 -6.92 -31.45 -4.22
C ILE A 103 -8.02 -31.65 -5.28
N GLU A 104 -9.04 -30.78 -5.32
CA GLU A 104 -10.12 -30.82 -6.32
C GLU A 104 -9.66 -30.52 -7.75
N LEU A 105 -8.46 -29.95 -7.95
CA LEU A 105 -7.92 -29.66 -9.28
C LEU A 105 -7.37 -30.92 -9.99
N GLY A 106 -7.28 -32.05 -9.27
CA GLY A 106 -6.78 -33.32 -9.82
C GLY A 106 -5.26 -33.39 -10.03
N ILE A 107 -4.52 -32.33 -9.70
CA ILE A 107 -3.05 -32.30 -9.84
C ILE A 107 -2.41 -33.08 -8.67
N PRO A 108 -1.34 -33.87 -8.89
CA PRO A 108 -0.64 -34.56 -7.80
C PRO A 108 -0.16 -33.59 -6.70
N VAL A 109 -0.59 -33.80 -5.45
CA VAL A 109 -0.25 -32.94 -4.31
C VAL A 109 0.66 -33.66 -3.32
N ILE A 110 1.72 -32.96 -2.88
CA ILE A 110 2.53 -33.32 -1.72
C ILE A 110 2.30 -32.26 -0.65
N MET A 111 1.81 -32.66 0.52
CA MET A 111 1.65 -31.77 1.67
C MET A 111 2.95 -31.68 2.45
N ALA A 112 3.51 -30.48 2.57
CA ALA A 112 4.66 -30.18 3.40
C ALA A 112 4.21 -29.45 4.68
N VAL A 113 4.05 -30.19 5.77
CA VAL A 113 3.67 -29.62 7.08
C VAL A 113 4.90 -28.97 7.69
N ASN A 114 4.90 -27.64 7.70
CA ASN A 114 6.00 -26.79 8.13
C ASN A 114 5.83 -26.34 9.59
N MET A 115 6.89 -25.73 10.14
CA MET A 115 6.98 -25.27 11.52
C MET A 115 6.80 -26.38 12.56
N MET A 116 7.17 -27.63 12.22
CA MET A 116 7.09 -28.77 13.13
C MET A 116 7.93 -28.58 14.41
N ASP A 117 8.96 -27.73 14.35
CA ASP A 117 9.73 -27.32 15.52
C ASP A 117 8.92 -26.49 16.52
N LEU A 118 7.99 -25.65 16.04
CA LEU A 118 7.06 -24.89 16.89
C LEU A 118 5.94 -25.79 17.42
N VAL A 119 5.38 -26.67 16.58
CA VAL A 119 4.37 -27.66 16.98
C VAL A 119 4.90 -28.51 18.15
N THR A 120 6.11 -29.06 18.00
CA THR A 120 6.78 -29.86 19.04
C THR A 120 7.07 -29.03 20.29
N LYS A 121 7.51 -27.77 20.13
CA LYS A 121 7.77 -26.85 21.25
C LYS A 121 6.51 -26.49 22.04
N ASN A 122 5.36 -26.38 21.36
CA ASN A 122 4.06 -26.15 21.98
C ASN A 122 3.49 -27.41 22.66
N GLY A 123 4.09 -28.58 22.39
CA GLY A 123 3.64 -29.87 22.91
C GLY A 123 2.51 -30.51 22.10
N ASP A 124 2.16 -29.94 20.94
CA ASP A 124 1.17 -30.50 20.03
C ASP A 124 1.76 -31.68 19.25
N GLN A 125 0.92 -32.65 18.90
CA GLN A 125 1.31 -33.81 18.09
C GLN A 125 0.39 -33.94 16.88
N ILE A 126 0.99 -34.04 15.69
CA ILE A 126 0.27 -34.22 14.43
C ILE A 126 0.60 -35.61 13.89
N ASN A 127 -0.41 -36.45 13.71
CA ASN A 127 -0.26 -37.76 13.09
C ASN A 127 -0.29 -37.64 11.57
N ILE A 128 0.90 -37.53 10.99
CA ILE A 128 1.13 -37.34 9.55
C ILE A 128 0.58 -38.47 8.71
N LYS A 129 0.68 -39.72 9.18
CA LYS A 129 0.19 -40.88 8.44
C LYS A 129 -1.33 -40.85 8.35
N ALA A 130 -2.01 -40.61 9.48
CA ALA A 130 -3.46 -40.47 9.51
C ALA A 130 -3.95 -39.29 8.65
N LEU A 131 -3.21 -38.17 8.66
CA LEU A 131 -3.52 -37.00 7.85
C LEU A 131 -3.41 -37.31 6.34
N GLY A 132 -2.35 -38.01 5.93
CA GLY A 132 -2.18 -38.43 4.54
C GLY A 132 -3.21 -39.44 4.08
N ASP A 133 -3.56 -40.42 4.93
CA ASP A 133 -4.59 -41.42 4.62
C ASP A 133 -5.99 -40.78 4.50
N ALA A 134 -6.28 -39.74 5.29
CA ALA A 134 -7.55 -39.01 5.26
C ALA A 134 -7.70 -38.11 4.01
N LEU A 135 -6.63 -37.42 3.61
CA LEU A 135 -6.64 -36.50 2.47
C LEU A 135 -6.26 -37.14 1.13
N GLY A 136 -5.78 -38.39 1.16
CA GLY A 136 -5.44 -39.14 -0.05
C GLY A 136 -4.13 -38.71 -0.72
N CYS A 137 -3.31 -37.89 -0.06
CA CYS A 137 -2.05 -37.38 -0.59
C CYS A 137 -0.88 -37.65 0.37
N GLU A 138 0.35 -37.62 -0.15
CA GLU A 138 1.52 -37.84 0.69
C GLU A 138 1.82 -36.61 1.55
N VAL A 139 2.13 -36.85 2.82
CA VAL A 139 2.45 -35.79 3.79
C VAL A 139 3.90 -35.95 4.27
N VAL A 140 4.62 -34.83 4.36
CA VAL A 140 6.02 -34.74 4.80
C VAL A 140 6.15 -33.66 5.87
N GLU A 141 6.79 -34.00 6.98
CA GLU A 141 7.17 -33.04 8.02
C GLU A 141 8.41 -32.26 7.59
N ILE A 142 8.34 -30.93 7.67
CA ILE A 142 9.47 -30.06 7.38
C ILE A 142 9.65 -28.99 8.47
N SER A 143 10.88 -28.49 8.57
CA SER A 143 11.15 -27.19 9.17
C SER A 143 12.02 -26.41 8.20
N ALA A 144 11.39 -25.50 7.45
CA ALA A 144 12.08 -24.72 6.42
C ALA A 144 13.23 -23.88 7.01
N LEU A 145 13.07 -23.39 8.24
CA LEU A 145 14.10 -22.62 8.94
C LEU A 145 15.34 -23.47 9.29
N LYS A 146 15.13 -24.72 9.71
CA LYS A 146 16.21 -25.65 10.09
C LYS A 146 16.73 -26.50 8.92
N GLY A 147 16.08 -26.42 7.76
CA GLY A 147 16.41 -27.21 6.57
C GLY A 147 16.03 -28.70 6.68
N THR A 148 15.27 -29.12 7.69
CA THR A 148 14.90 -30.53 7.88
C THR A 148 13.70 -30.90 6.99
N GLY A 149 13.78 -32.06 6.32
CA GLY A 149 12.68 -32.61 5.51
C GLY A 149 12.46 -31.96 4.13
N VAL A 150 13.13 -30.84 3.84
CA VAL A 150 12.97 -30.04 2.61
C VAL A 150 13.29 -30.85 1.34
N THR A 151 14.44 -31.50 1.29
CA THR A 151 14.86 -32.32 0.14
C THR A 151 13.89 -33.49 -0.09
N LYS A 152 13.43 -34.12 1.01
CA LYS A 152 12.50 -35.25 0.96
C LYS A 152 11.15 -34.86 0.36
N ALA A 153 10.65 -33.66 0.67
CA ALA A 153 9.41 -33.15 0.07
C ALA A 153 9.56 -32.91 -1.44
N ALA A 154 10.70 -32.36 -1.87
CA ALA A 154 10.98 -32.13 -3.29
C ALA A 154 11.15 -33.45 -4.08
N GLU A 155 11.90 -34.42 -3.56
CA GLU A 155 12.06 -35.73 -4.19
C GLU A 155 10.73 -36.46 -4.38
N LYS A 156 9.85 -36.41 -3.36
CA LYS A 156 8.49 -36.98 -3.45
C LYS A 156 7.64 -36.26 -4.50
N ALA A 157 7.75 -34.93 -4.60
CA ALA A 157 7.01 -34.17 -5.62
C ALA A 157 7.49 -34.51 -7.03
N VAL A 158 8.80 -34.68 -7.24
CA VAL A 158 9.35 -35.13 -8.52
C VAL A 158 8.87 -36.55 -8.85
N ALA A 159 8.86 -37.46 -7.88
CA ALA A 159 8.35 -38.82 -8.09
C ALA A 159 6.84 -38.83 -8.42
N ALA A 160 6.04 -38.03 -7.73
CA ALA A 160 4.61 -37.89 -8.00
C ALA A 160 4.33 -37.31 -9.40
N ALA A 161 5.11 -36.30 -9.81
CA ALA A 161 5.04 -35.71 -11.16
C ALA A 161 5.34 -36.74 -12.25
N GLN A 162 6.38 -37.58 -12.05
CA GLN A 162 6.75 -38.62 -13.02
C GLN A 162 5.70 -39.73 -13.13
N GLN A 163 5.09 -40.11 -12.01
CA GLN A 163 4.06 -41.16 -11.97
C GLN A 163 2.69 -40.68 -12.47
N LYS A 164 2.49 -39.35 -12.62
CA LYS A 164 1.20 -38.72 -12.92
C LYS A 164 0.06 -39.26 -12.04
N LYS A 165 0.40 -39.61 -10.79
CA LYS A 165 -0.54 -40.24 -9.87
C LYS A 165 -1.45 -39.16 -9.30
N ALA A 166 -2.64 -39.03 -9.88
CA ALA A 166 -3.68 -38.15 -9.35
C ALA A 166 -4.06 -38.57 -7.92
N VAL A 167 -4.60 -37.61 -7.15
CA VAL A 167 -5.09 -37.87 -5.80
C VAL A 167 -6.31 -38.80 -5.89
N ASN A 168 -6.22 -39.99 -5.31
CA ASN A 168 -7.24 -41.04 -5.45
C ASN A 168 -8.53 -40.79 -4.65
N ARG A 169 -8.53 -39.81 -3.74
CA ARG A 169 -9.67 -39.50 -2.87
C ARG A 169 -9.86 -37.99 -2.78
N VAL A 170 -10.97 -37.51 -3.34
CA VAL A 170 -11.49 -36.18 -3.04
C VAL A 170 -12.44 -36.30 -1.85
N HIS A 171 -12.49 -35.26 -1.03
CA HIS A 171 -13.36 -35.21 0.12
C HIS A 171 -14.84 -35.22 -0.29
N ALA A 172 -15.69 -35.79 0.56
CA ALA A 172 -17.14 -35.82 0.38
C ALA A 172 -17.82 -34.88 1.37
N PHE A 173 -18.72 -34.04 0.87
CA PHE A 173 -19.64 -33.21 1.64
C PHE A 173 -20.89 -34.00 2.06
N SER A 174 -21.84 -33.32 2.70
CA SER A 174 -23.16 -33.89 2.96
C SER A 174 -23.83 -34.38 1.67
N ALA A 175 -24.71 -35.39 1.82
CA ALA A 175 -25.35 -36.05 0.67
C ALA A 175 -26.12 -35.07 -0.23
N ASP A 176 -26.71 -34.03 0.35
CA ASP A 176 -27.45 -33.01 -0.39
C ASP A 176 -26.54 -32.16 -1.27
N VAL A 177 -25.39 -31.74 -0.75
CA VAL A 177 -24.40 -30.96 -1.49
C VAL A 177 -23.73 -31.83 -2.55
N GLU A 178 -23.41 -33.08 -2.25
CA GLU A 178 -22.84 -34.01 -3.25
C GLU A 178 -23.80 -34.31 -4.40
N ASN A 179 -25.10 -34.47 -4.12
CA ASN A 179 -26.11 -34.65 -5.18
C ASN A 179 -26.18 -33.42 -6.09
N CYS A 180 -26.10 -32.22 -5.52
CA CYS A 180 -26.04 -30.97 -6.28
C CYS A 180 -24.77 -30.92 -7.15
N ILE A 181 -23.60 -31.22 -6.57
CA ILE A 181 -22.33 -31.24 -7.30
C ILE A 181 -22.37 -32.24 -8.46
N SER A 182 -22.81 -33.47 -8.23
CA SER A 182 -22.94 -34.50 -9.28
C SER A 182 -23.85 -34.04 -10.43
N THR A 183 -24.97 -33.38 -10.11
CA THR A 183 -25.89 -32.84 -11.12
C THR A 183 -25.23 -31.75 -11.97
N VAL A 184 -24.42 -30.89 -11.35
CA VAL A 184 -23.67 -29.84 -12.05
C VAL A 184 -22.50 -30.42 -12.86
N GLU A 185 -21.82 -31.44 -12.34
CA GLU A 185 -20.77 -32.18 -13.07
C GLU A 185 -21.32 -32.83 -14.35
N ASP A 186 -22.52 -33.41 -14.29
CA ASP A 186 -23.20 -33.97 -15.46
C ASP A 186 -23.54 -32.89 -16.49
N LYS A 187 -23.97 -31.71 -16.05
CA LYS A 187 -24.25 -30.56 -16.92
C LYS A 187 -23.00 -29.96 -17.57
N LEU A 188 -21.84 -30.06 -16.92
CA LEU A 188 -20.55 -29.62 -17.49
C LEU A 188 -20.10 -30.52 -18.66
N GLY A 189 -20.60 -31.75 -18.75
CA GLY A 189 -20.39 -32.65 -19.89
C GLY A 189 -18.91 -32.90 -20.17
N SER A 190 -18.50 -32.83 -21.44
CA SER A 190 -17.10 -33.00 -21.88
C SER A 190 -16.35 -31.67 -22.08
N THR A 191 -16.95 -30.54 -21.69
CA THR A 191 -16.38 -29.19 -21.88
C THR A 191 -15.17 -28.95 -20.97
N VAL A 192 -15.09 -29.66 -19.84
CA VAL A 192 -13.99 -29.61 -18.86
C VAL A 192 -13.36 -30.99 -18.73
N ALA A 193 -12.05 -31.06 -18.54
CA ALA A 193 -11.35 -32.32 -18.29
C ALA A 193 -11.91 -33.02 -17.02
N GLU A 194 -12.04 -34.35 -17.07
CA GLU A 194 -12.66 -35.14 -15.99
C GLU A 194 -12.07 -34.83 -14.61
N GLU A 195 -10.76 -34.68 -14.55
CA GLU A 195 -10.00 -34.40 -13.33
C GLU A 195 -10.30 -33.03 -12.69
N GLN A 196 -10.88 -32.09 -13.44
CA GLN A 196 -11.18 -30.73 -12.99
C GLN A 196 -12.69 -30.47 -12.86
N LYS A 197 -13.55 -31.39 -13.32
CA LYS A 197 -15.01 -31.21 -13.32
C LYS A 197 -15.56 -30.79 -11.97
N ARG A 198 -15.12 -31.47 -10.91
CA ARG A 198 -15.53 -31.17 -9.54
C ARG A 198 -15.21 -29.74 -9.12
N PHE A 199 -13.99 -29.28 -9.38
CA PHE A 199 -13.58 -27.91 -9.06
C PHE A 199 -14.45 -26.88 -9.80
N PHE A 200 -14.69 -27.09 -11.09
CA PHE A 200 -15.56 -26.19 -11.87
C PHE A 200 -17.01 -26.25 -11.41
N ALA A 201 -17.54 -27.43 -11.07
CA ALA A 201 -18.90 -27.59 -10.56
C ALA A 201 -19.11 -26.82 -9.26
N ILE A 202 -18.20 -26.99 -8.30
CA ILE A 202 -18.27 -26.26 -7.02
C ILE A 202 -18.18 -24.75 -7.23
N LYS A 203 -17.28 -24.28 -8.11
CA LYS A 203 -17.15 -22.84 -8.38
C LYS A 203 -18.36 -22.24 -9.09
N LEU A 204 -19.06 -23.02 -9.92
CA LEU A 204 -20.33 -22.59 -10.51
C LEU A 204 -21.45 -22.51 -9.44
N ILE A 205 -21.49 -23.46 -8.50
CA ILE A 205 -22.42 -23.44 -7.37
C ILE A 205 -22.17 -22.21 -6.46
N GLU A 206 -20.90 -21.85 -6.23
CA GLU A 206 -20.49 -20.64 -5.51
C GLU A 206 -20.72 -19.32 -6.31
N ARG A 207 -21.32 -19.39 -7.51
CA ARG A 207 -21.58 -18.23 -8.39
C ARG A 207 -20.30 -17.43 -8.77
N ASP A 208 -19.15 -18.08 -8.94
CA ASP A 208 -17.90 -17.42 -9.33
C ASP A 208 -17.95 -16.90 -10.79
N SER A 209 -18.09 -15.57 -10.92
CA SER A 209 -18.22 -14.92 -12.23
C SER A 209 -16.99 -15.10 -13.13
N LYS A 210 -15.79 -15.22 -12.57
CA LYS A 210 -14.55 -15.32 -13.37
C LYS A 210 -14.32 -16.72 -13.91
N ILE A 211 -14.88 -17.74 -13.29
CA ILE A 211 -14.87 -19.11 -13.82
C ILE A 211 -15.84 -19.23 -15.01
N SER A 212 -16.97 -18.52 -14.94
CA SER A 212 -17.92 -18.43 -16.05
C SER A 212 -17.25 -17.88 -17.33
N ASP A 213 -16.35 -16.90 -17.19
CA ASP A 213 -15.60 -16.32 -18.31
C ASP A 213 -14.57 -17.28 -18.95
N GLN A 214 -14.16 -18.34 -18.23
CA GLN A 214 -13.19 -19.32 -18.71
C GLN A 214 -13.83 -20.51 -19.42
N LEU A 215 -15.13 -20.69 -19.29
CA LEU A 215 -15.88 -21.75 -19.95
C LEU A 215 -16.37 -21.27 -21.32
N SER A 216 -16.23 -22.10 -22.34
CA SER A 216 -16.74 -21.82 -23.69
C SER A 216 -18.27 -21.82 -23.75
N ALA A 217 -18.92 -22.61 -22.89
CA ALA A 217 -20.36 -22.62 -22.66
C ALA A 217 -20.62 -22.82 -21.17
N VAL A 218 -21.31 -21.87 -20.54
CA VAL A 218 -21.67 -21.94 -19.12
C VAL A 218 -23.03 -22.62 -19.01
N PRO A 219 -23.14 -23.79 -18.36
CA PRO A 219 -24.44 -24.41 -18.12
C PRO A 219 -25.26 -23.58 -17.14
N ASP A 220 -26.58 -23.52 -17.35
CA ASP A 220 -27.48 -22.89 -16.38
C ASP A 220 -27.67 -23.83 -15.17
N VAL A 221 -27.14 -23.38 -14.04
CA VAL A 221 -27.17 -24.06 -12.73
C VAL A 221 -28.04 -23.33 -11.71
N SER A 222 -28.79 -22.31 -12.14
CA SER A 222 -29.58 -21.47 -11.24
C SER A 222 -30.66 -22.24 -10.48
N ALA A 223 -31.25 -23.26 -11.10
CA ALA A 223 -32.26 -24.11 -10.49
C ALA A 223 -31.68 -24.95 -9.33
N GLU A 224 -30.51 -25.56 -9.53
CA GLU A 224 -29.83 -26.36 -8.50
C GLU A 224 -29.37 -25.51 -7.33
N ILE A 225 -28.83 -24.32 -7.63
CA ILE A 225 -28.43 -23.34 -6.62
C ILE A 225 -29.63 -22.94 -5.76
N ASN A 226 -30.74 -22.52 -6.38
CA ASN A 226 -31.92 -22.08 -5.63
C ASN A 226 -32.52 -23.21 -4.78
N ALA A 227 -32.54 -24.44 -5.30
CA ALA A 227 -33.03 -25.60 -4.56
C ALA A 227 -32.13 -25.93 -3.35
N LEU A 228 -30.82 -25.75 -3.48
CA LEU A 228 -29.87 -25.96 -2.38
C LEU A 228 -29.99 -24.85 -1.33
N GLU A 229 -30.10 -23.58 -1.75
CA GLU A 229 -30.30 -22.42 -0.85
C GLU A 229 -31.61 -22.56 -0.06
N GLU A 230 -32.71 -22.95 -0.71
CA GLU A 230 -34.01 -23.14 -0.04
C GLU A 230 -33.99 -24.30 0.96
N LYS A 231 -33.28 -25.39 0.62
CA LYS A 231 -33.21 -26.58 1.48
C LYS A 231 -32.33 -26.36 2.72
N MET A 232 -31.24 -25.60 2.58
CA MET A 232 -30.25 -25.38 3.64
C MET A 232 -30.44 -24.05 4.38
N ASP A 233 -31.36 -23.18 3.92
CA ASP A 233 -31.67 -21.86 4.48
C ASP A 233 -30.43 -20.95 4.61
N ASP A 234 -29.54 -21.02 3.63
CA ASP A 234 -28.29 -20.25 3.58
C ASP A 234 -27.84 -20.04 2.12
N ASP A 235 -26.92 -19.11 1.87
CA ASP A 235 -26.37 -18.90 0.52
C ASP A 235 -25.37 -20.00 0.13
N THR A 236 -25.25 -20.32 -1.16
CA THR A 236 -24.39 -21.43 -1.61
C THR A 236 -22.91 -21.27 -1.28
N GLU A 237 -22.39 -20.05 -1.18
CA GLU A 237 -21.00 -19.82 -0.79
C GLU A 237 -20.79 -20.18 0.68
N SER A 238 -21.71 -19.77 1.55
CA SER A 238 -21.73 -20.11 2.98
C SER A 238 -21.91 -21.62 3.19
N ILE A 239 -22.80 -22.27 2.44
CA ILE A 239 -23.03 -23.72 2.50
C ILE A 239 -21.73 -24.49 2.19
N ILE A 240 -21.10 -24.22 1.05
CA ILE A 240 -19.85 -24.90 0.65
C ILE A 240 -18.73 -24.62 1.66
N THR A 241 -18.64 -23.39 2.15
CA THR A 241 -17.64 -23.01 3.16
C THR A 241 -17.84 -23.81 4.46
N ASN A 242 -19.07 -23.89 4.96
CA ASN A 242 -19.41 -24.64 6.17
C ASN A 242 -19.15 -26.15 6.02
N GLU A 243 -19.49 -26.73 4.88
CA GLU A 243 -19.21 -28.14 4.57
C GLU A 243 -17.70 -28.44 4.54
N ARG A 244 -16.90 -27.56 3.94
CA ARG A 244 -15.42 -27.66 3.97
C ARG A 244 -14.88 -27.62 5.40
N TYR A 245 -15.34 -26.68 6.22
CA TYR A 245 -14.90 -26.60 7.63
C TYR A 245 -15.33 -27.83 8.41
N THR A 246 -16.57 -28.31 8.23
CA THR A 246 -17.06 -29.54 8.88
C THR A 246 -16.18 -30.75 8.51
N TYR A 247 -15.83 -30.90 7.23
CA TYR A 247 -14.91 -31.93 6.78
C TYR A 247 -13.52 -31.81 7.43
N ILE A 248 -12.95 -30.59 7.45
CA ILE A 248 -11.63 -30.33 8.03
C ILE A 248 -11.61 -30.62 9.54
N THR A 249 -12.61 -30.15 10.30
CA THR A 249 -12.71 -30.39 11.74
C THR A 249 -12.80 -31.90 12.03
N SER A 250 -13.48 -32.67 11.17
CA SER A 250 -13.55 -34.13 11.29
C SER A 250 -12.20 -34.83 11.12
N ILE A 251 -11.31 -34.30 10.26
CA ILE A 251 -9.94 -34.81 10.07
C ILE A 251 -9.08 -34.43 11.27
N ILE A 252 -9.17 -33.18 11.72
CA ILE A 252 -8.34 -32.65 12.80
C ILE A 252 -8.59 -33.40 14.09
N GLY A 253 -9.85 -33.68 14.43
CA GLY A 253 -10.19 -34.47 15.61
C GLY A 253 -9.53 -35.86 15.64
N LYS A 254 -9.18 -36.41 14.48
CA LYS A 254 -8.50 -37.72 14.35
C LYS A 254 -6.98 -37.59 14.28
N CYS A 255 -6.48 -36.49 13.70
CA CYS A 255 -5.07 -36.37 13.33
C CYS A 255 -4.24 -35.49 14.28
N VAL A 256 -4.87 -34.58 15.03
CA VAL A 256 -4.17 -33.59 15.85
C VAL A 256 -4.50 -33.83 17.33
N LYS A 257 -3.46 -34.06 18.13
CA LYS A 257 -3.58 -34.06 19.60
C LYS A 257 -2.96 -32.78 20.13
N LYS A 258 -3.79 -31.88 20.64
CA LYS A 258 -3.32 -30.68 21.34
C LYS A 258 -2.78 -31.04 22.72
N ALA A 259 -1.76 -30.32 23.18
CA ALA A 259 -1.19 -30.52 24.51
C ALA A 259 -2.27 -30.34 25.61
N THR A 260 -2.51 -31.36 26.44
CA THR A 260 -3.44 -31.27 27.58
C THR A 260 -2.82 -30.49 28.74
N GLY A 261 -3.39 -29.33 29.05
CA GLY A 261 -3.12 -28.56 30.27
C GLY A 261 -3.19 -27.05 30.02
N LYS A 262 -4.25 -26.40 30.55
CA LYS A 262 -4.56 -24.95 30.58
C LYS A 262 -3.84 -24.14 29.51
N GLU A 263 -4.57 -23.62 28.52
CA GLU A 263 -4.16 -22.54 27.60
C GLU A 263 -3.16 -21.58 28.27
N LYS A 264 -1.87 -21.90 28.18
CA LYS A 264 -0.84 -21.01 28.69
C LYS A 264 -0.75 -19.95 27.62
N LEU A 265 -1.40 -18.81 27.88
CA LEU A 265 -1.32 -17.62 27.03
C LEU A 265 0.13 -17.47 26.58
N THR A 266 0.33 -17.55 25.27
CA THR A 266 1.64 -17.35 24.66
C THR A 266 2.13 -15.94 25.00
N THR A 267 3.43 -15.68 24.85
CA THR A 267 3.95 -14.32 25.02
C THR A 267 3.22 -13.33 24.11
N SER A 268 2.84 -13.77 22.91
CA SER A 268 2.02 -12.98 21.98
C SER A 268 0.64 -12.67 22.57
N ASP A 269 -0.06 -13.67 23.11
CA ASP A 269 -1.40 -13.48 23.67
C ASP A 269 -1.41 -12.52 24.87
N LYS A 270 -0.35 -12.56 25.69
CA LYS A 270 -0.18 -11.62 26.81
C LYS A 270 -0.01 -10.19 26.33
N ILE A 271 0.79 -9.98 25.29
CA ILE A 271 1.00 -8.65 24.69
C ILE A 271 -0.29 -8.19 24.03
N ASP A 272 -0.94 -9.05 23.25
CA ASP A 272 -2.18 -8.72 22.54
C ASP A 272 -3.30 -8.35 23.52
N LYS A 273 -3.39 -8.97 24.71
CA LYS A 273 -4.36 -8.57 25.75
C LYS A 273 -4.26 -7.09 26.16
N ILE A 274 -3.08 -6.50 26.05
CA ILE A 274 -2.82 -5.09 26.35
C ILE A 274 -2.92 -4.25 25.07
N VAL A 275 -2.18 -4.63 24.03
CA VAL A 275 -2.02 -3.87 22.79
C VAL A 275 -3.30 -3.83 21.95
N THR A 276 -4.11 -4.89 21.97
CA THR A 276 -5.38 -4.98 21.22
C THR A 276 -6.60 -4.64 22.06
N ASN A 277 -6.42 -4.18 23.29
CA ASN A 277 -7.51 -3.78 24.15
C ASN A 277 -8.30 -2.60 23.53
N ARG A 278 -9.64 -2.66 23.56
CA ARG A 278 -10.52 -1.65 22.98
C ARG A 278 -10.20 -0.21 23.38
N PHE A 279 -9.72 0.03 24.61
CA PHE A 279 -9.42 1.37 25.11
C PHE A 279 -7.92 1.68 25.13
N ALA A 280 -7.06 0.71 25.45
CA ALA A 280 -5.61 0.95 25.54
C ALA A 280 -4.91 0.92 24.18
N ALA A 281 -5.49 0.27 23.16
CA ALA A 281 -4.89 0.11 21.84
C ALA A 281 -4.50 1.44 21.17
N LEU A 282 -5.41 2.40 21.11
CA LEU A 282 -5.16 3.70 20.45
C LEU A 282 -4.13 4.56 21.21
N PRO A 283 -4.19 4.71 22.56
CA PRO A 283 -3.15 5.39 23.31
C PRO A 283 -1.76 4.74 23.20
N ILE A 284 -1.67 3.41 23.28
CA ILE A 284 -0.40 2.69 23.15
C ILE A 284 0.19 2.92 21.76
N PHE A 285 -0.66 2.84 20.74
CA PHE A 285 -0.26 3.12 19.36
C PHE A 285 0.25 4.57 19.20
N ALA A 286 -0.48 5.55 19.73
CA ALA A 286 -0.07 6.95 19.70
C ALA A 286 1.28 7.16 20.41
N LEU A 287 1.50 6.51 21.56
CA LEU A 287 2.76 6.56 22.30
C LEU A 287 3.93 5.95 21.49
N ILE A 288 3.72 4.79 20.89
CA ILE A 288 4.75 4.13 20.05
C ILE A 288 5.10 5.02 18.86
N MET A 289 4.10 5.56 18.17
CA MET A 289 4.34 6.45 17.03
C MET A 289 4.98 7.77 17.45
N PHE A 290 4.61 8.32 18.62
CA PHE A 290 5.28 9.48 19.19
C PHE A 290 6.76 9.21 19.39
N VAL A 291 7.15 8.07 20.00
CA VAL A 291 8.55 7.70 20.17
C VAL A 291 9.25 7.56 18.81
N VAL A 292 8.62 6.89 17.84
CA VAL A 292 9.20 6.73 16.50
C VAL A 292 9.46 8.09 15.84
N TYR A 293 8.49 9.01 15.82
CA TYR A 293 8.67 10.33 15.21
C TYR A 293 9.61 11.22 16.00
N TYR A 294 9.55 11.19 17.33
CA TYR A 294 10.46 11.97 18.17
C TYR A 294 11.92 11.56 17.94
N VAL A 295 12.19 10.24 17.85
CA VAL A 295 13.54 9.76 17.58
C VAL A 295 13.96 10.03 16.13
N SER A 296 13.08 9.71 15.17
CA SER A 296 13.41 9.77 13.74
C SER A 296 13.36 11.16 13.12
N VAL A 297 12.63 12.12 13.69
CA VAL A 297 12.47 13.48 13.13
C VAL A 297 13.15 14.51 14.02
N THR A 298 12.88 14.52 15.32
CA THR A 298 13.30 15.63 16.20
C THR A 298 14.70 15.48 16.78
N THR A 299 15.19 14.25 16.98
CA THR A 299 16.48 14.01 17.64
C THR A 299 17.55 13.51 16.68
N VAL A 300 17.63 12.20 16.46
CA VAL A 300 18.66 11.59 15.61
C VAL A 300 18.49 12.03 14.15
N GLY A 301 17.24 12.15 13.69
CA GLY A 301 16.93 12.60 12.33
C GLY A 301 17.39 14.03 12.04
N ALA A 302 16.95 14.99 12.86
CA ALA A 302 17.35 16.39 12.76
C ALA A 302 18.88 16.53 12.83
N PHE A 303 19.51 15.99 13.87
CA PHE A 303 20.96 16.08 14.03
C PHE A 303 21.74 15.60 12.80
N LEU A 304 21.34 14.48 12.19
CA LEU A 304 22.00 13.97 10.98
C LEU A 304 21.68 14.78 9.73
N THR A 305 20.48 15.38 9.65
CA THR A 305 20.05 16.21 8.53
C THR A 305 20.77 17.55 8.56
N ASP A 306 20.79 18.21 9.71
CA ASP A 306 21.48 19.48 9.94
C ASP A 306 22.98 19.32 9.64
N TRP A 307 23.61 18.26 10.13
CA TRP A 307 25.01 17.97 9.81
C TRP A 307 25.26 17.76 8.31
N THR A 308 24.32 17.11 7.62
CA THR A 308 24.45 16.86 6.17
C THR A 308 24.26 18.15 5.37
N ASN A 309 23.27 18.96 5.72
CA ASN A 309 22.97 20.20 5.02
C ASN A 309 24.02 21.27 5.30
N ASP A 310 24.30 21.54 6.58
CA ASP A 310 25.10 22.69 6.99
C ASP A 310 26.59 22.39 6.83
N THR A 311 27.07 21.25 7.32
CA THR A 311 28.50 20.91 7.28
C THR A 311 28.91 20.29 5.94
N LEU A 312 28.27 19.18 5.54
CA LEU A 312 28.72 18.45 4.35
C LEU A 312 28.48 19.26 3.06
N PHE A 313 27.27 19.79 2.86
CA PHE A 313 26.96 20.57 1.67
C PHE A 313 27.30 22.05 1.81
N GLY A 314 26.85 22.71 2.88
CA GLY A 314 26.99 24.15 3.10
C GLY A 314 28.44 24.60 3.31
N GLU A 315 29.22 23.91 4.13
CA GLU A 315 30.60 24.32 4.42
C GLU A 315 31.63 23.69 3.47
N TRP A 316 31.46 22.42 3.09
CA TRP A 316 32.53 21.68 2.39
C TRP A 316 32.33 21.60 0.88
N ILE A 317 31.19 21.08 0.43
CA ILE A 317 30.99 20.75 -0.99
C ILE A 317 30.69 21.99 -1.83
N ILE A 318 29.73 22.84 -1.42
CA ILE A 318 29.30 23.99 -2.22
C ILE A 318 30.44 25.03 -2.34
N PRO A 319 31.04 25.52 -1.24
CA PRO A 319 32.14 26.50 -1.32
C PRO A 319 33.38 25.93 -2.00
N GLY A 320 33.66 24.64 -1.76
CA GLY A 320 34.77 23.94 -2.41
C GLY A 320 34.59 23.84 -3.93
N ALA A 321 33.38 23.52 -4.39
CA ALA A 321 33.05 23.49 -5.81
C ALA A 321 33.12 24.88 -6.44
N GLN A 322 32.56 25.90 -5.77
CA GLN A 322 32.56 27.27 -6.27
C GLN A 322 33.98 27.83 -6.42
N SER A 323 34.80 27.68 -5.38
CA SER A 323 36.22 28.06 -5.43
C SER A 323 36.98 27.30 -6.53
N PHE A 324 36.71 26.01 -6.73
CA PHE A 324 37.34 25.23 -7.80
C PHE A 324 36.99 25.77 -9.20
N PHE A 325 35.72 26.06 -9.46
CA PHE A 325 35.27 26.57 -10.76
C PHE A 325 35.71 28.02 -11.03
N ASP A 326 35.73 28.86 -9.99
CA ASP A 326 36.20 30.23 -10.11
C ASP A 326 37.71 30.28 -10.41
N ASN A 327 38.51 29.42 -9.77
CA ASN A 327 39.95 29.32 -10.02
C ASN A 327 40.32 28.82 -11.42
N ILE A 328 39.44 28.03 -12.06
CA ILE A 328 39.64 27.53 -13.43
C ILE A 328 39.16 28.56 -14.48
N GLY A 329 38.56 29.67 -14.06
CA GLY A 329 37.99 30.66 -14.97
C GLY A 329 36.75 30.14 -15.70
N CYS A 330 35.97 29.28 -15.04
CA CYS A 330 34.73 28.74 -15.59
C CYS A 330 33.74 29.89 -15.88
N ALA A 331 33.01 29.82 -16.99
CA ALA A 331 32.00 30.81 -17.30
C ALA A 331 30.91 30.83 -16.20
N ALA A 332 30.47 32.03 -15.79
CA ALA A 332 29.53 32.20 -14.69
C ALA A 332 28.24 31.35 -14.82
N TRP A 333 27.70 31.24 -16.04
CA TRP A 333 26.51 30.41 -16.30
C TRP A 333 26.76 28.91 -16.10
N LEU A 334 27.97 28.42 -16.38
CA LEU A 334 28.33 27.02 -16.22
C LEU A 334 28.66 26.70 -14.76
N SER A 335 29.31 27.63 -14.06
CA SER A 335 29.50 27.55 -12.60
C SER A 335 28.16 27.49 -11.89
N GLY A 336 27.22 28.41 -12.21
CA GLY A 336 25.87 28.40 -11.63
C GLY A 336 25.06 27.14 -11.96
N LEU A 337 25.17 26.59 -13.18
CA LEU A 337 24.48 25.34 -13.52
C LEU A 337 24.99 24.17 -12.66
N ILE A 338 26.31 24.08 -12.47
CA ILE A 338 26.92 22.96 -11.75
C ILE A 338 26.72 23.12 -10.25
N VAL A 339 27.00 24.30 -9.69
CA VAL A 339 26.95 24.55 -8.25
C VAL A 339 25.49 24.71 -7.78
N ASP A 340 24.75 25.66 -8.34
CA ASP A 340 23.39 25.99 -7.89
C ASP A 340 22.33 25.05 -8.49
N GLY A 341 22.51 24.62 -9.74
CA GLY A 341 21.55 23.73 -10.40
C GLY A 341 21.69 22.25 -9.99
N ILE A 342 22.92 21.72 -10.10
CA ILE A 342 23.20 20.28 -9.92
C ILE A 342 23.60 19.95 -8.49
N ILE A 343 24.65 20.58 -7.94
CA ILE A 343 25.20 20.23 -6.63
C ILE A 343 24.21 20.57 -5.52
N SER A 344 23.66 21.78 -5.51
CA SER A 344 22.60 22.17 -4.55
C SER A 344 21.35 21.29 -4.71
N GLY A 345 20.96 20.97 -5.94
CA GLY A 345 19.85 20.04 -6.20
C GLY A 345 20.07 18.62 -5.68
N VAL A 346 21.28 18.07 -5.81
CA VAL A 346 21.66 16.77 -5.21
C VAL A 346 21.75 16.89 -3.69
N GLY A 347 22.28 18.01 -3.18
CA GLY A 347 22.39 18.33 -1.76
C GLY A 347 21.02 18.32 -1.07
N ALA A 348 20.02 18.98 -1.66
CA ALA A 348 18.65 18.96 -1.15
C ALA A 348 18.10 17.54 -1.00
N VAL A 349 18.38 16.63 -1.94
CA VAL A 349 17.92 15.24 -1.85
C VAL A 349 18.65 14.47 -0.77
N LEU A 350 19.98 14.58 -0.76
CA LEU A 350 20.85 13.82 0.14
C LEU A 350 20.75 14.31 1.59
N GLY A 351 20.44 15.60 1.79
CA GLY A 351 20.16 16.23 3.07
C GLY A 351 19.09 15.50 3.88
N PHE A 352 17.97 15.14 3.24
CA PHE A 352 16.86 14.45 3.92
C PHE A 352 17.04 12.93 4.07
N VAL A 353 18.03 12.33 3.41
CA VAL A 353 18.23 10.87 3.43
C VAL A 353 18.45 10.32 4.84
N PRO A 354 19.30 10.90 5.71
CA PRO A 354 19.56 10.37 7.04
C PRO A 354 18.30 10.26 7.91
N GLN A 355 17.49 11.31 7.95
CA GLN A 355 16.20 11.29 8.66
C GLN A 355 15.28 10.18 8.16
N MET A 356 15.19 10.00 6.84
CA MET A 356 14.36 8.94 6.24
C MET A 356 14.88 7.54 6.56
N LEU A 357 16.20 7.34 6.61
CA LEU A 357 16.80 6.05 6.98
C LEU A 357 16.45 5.68 8.44
N VAL A 358 16.54 6.63 9.37
CA VAL A 358 16.16 6.40 10.77
C VAL A 358 14.68 6.02 10.88
N LEU A 359 13.79 6.73 10.18
CA LEU A 359 12.37 6.39 10.12
C LEU A 359 12.15 4.99 9.53
N PHE A 360 12.85 4.62 8.46
CA PHE A 360 12.75 3.28 7.84
C PHE A 360 13.24 2.16 8.75
N ILE A 361 14.25 2.38 9.60
CA ILE A 361 14.64 1.40 10.62
C ILE A 361 13.47 1.11 11.55
N PHE A 362 12.83 2.14 12.11
CA PHE A 362 11.71 1.96 13.05
C PHE A 362 10.50 1.31 12.38
N LEU A 363 10.15 1.74 11.17
CA LEU A 363 9.05 1.13 10.43
C LEU A 363 9.34 -0.33 10.08
N ALA A 364 10.56 -0.65 9.63
CA ALA A 364 10.98 -2.03 9.36
C ALA A 364 11.00 -2.89 10.64
N PHE A 365 11.32 -2.30 11.80
CA PHE A 365 11.22 -2.98 13.08
C PHE A 365 9.76 -3.28 13.48
N LEU A 366 8.86 -2.29 13.39
CA LEU A 366 7.44 -2.47 13.71
C LEU A 366 6.71 -3.45 12.76
N GLU A 367 7.10 -3.43 11.49
CA GLU A 367 6.63 -4.39 10.49
C GLU A 367 7.19 -5.79 10.78
N GLY A 368 8.51 -5.88 11.00
CA GLY A 368 9.22 -7.13 11.26
C GLY A 368 8.90 -7.77 12.61
N CYS A 369 8.33 -7.05 13.58
CA CYS A 369 7.89 -7.65 14.85
C CYS A 369 6.42 -8.08 14.86
N GLY A 370 5.66 -7.78 13.81
CA GLY A 370 4.24 -8.13 13.71
C GLY A 370 3.28 -7.13 14.36
N TYR A 371 3.76 -5.98 14.85
CA TYR A 371 2.92 -4.94 15.47
C TYR A 371 1.98 -4.26 14.45
N MET A 372 2.47 -4.03 13.22
CA MET A 372 1.67 -3.39 12.15
C MET A 372 0.36 -4.13 11.83
N ALA A 373 0.34 -5.46 11.93
CA ALA A 373 -0.87 -6.26 11.73
C ALA A 373 -1.94 -5.98 12.80
N ARG A 374 -1.55 -5.79 14.07
CA ARG A 374 -2.48 -5.44 15.16
C ARG A 374 -3.06 -4.05 14.94
N VAL A 375 -2.23 -3.10 14.56
CA VAL A 375 -2.67 -1.73 14.30
C VAL A 375 -3.71 -1.72 13.19
N ALA A 376 -3.48 -2.43 12.08
CA ALA A 376 -4.48 -2.55 11.02
C ALA A 376 -5.78 -3.19 11.50
N PHE A 377 -5.71 -4.23 12.34
CA PHE A 377 -6.89 -4.84 12.96
C PHE A 377 -7.69 -3.86 13.84
N ILE A 378 -7.00 -3.09 14.69
CA ILE A 378 -7.62 -2.07 15.55
C ILE A 378 -8.31 -0.98 14.70
N MET A 379 -7.63 -0.53 13.64
CA MET A 379 -8.11 0.55 12.77
C MET A 379 -9.20 0.11 11.80
N ASP A 380 -9.36 -1.19 11.55
CA ASP A 380 -10.38 -1.72 10.64
C ASP A 380 -11.80 -1.29 11.05
N ARG A 381 -12.11 -1.33 12.36
CA ARG A 381 -13.41 -0.88 12.87
C ARG A 381 -13.72 0.59 12.52
N ILE A 382 -12.70 1.44 12.47
CA ILE A 382 -12.84 2.87 12.18
C ILE A 382 -12.92 3.08 10.67
N PHE A 383 -11.98 2.52 9.92
CA PHE A 383 -11.83 2.74 8.48
C PHE A 383 -12.96 2.13 7.66
N ARG A 384 -13.51 0.99 8.10
CA ARG A 384 -14.63 0.33 7.43
C ARG A 384 -15.88 1.20 7.38
N LYS A 385 -16.10 2.07 8.39
CA LYS A 385 -17.20 3.06 8.39
C LYS A 385 -17.09 4.08 7.25
N PHE A 386 -15.87 4.36 6.81
CA PHE A 386 -15.57 5.30 5.74
C PHE A 386 -15.34 4.60 4.40
N GLY A 387 -15.54 3.28 4.36
CA GLY A 387 -15.43 2.51 3.15
C GLY A 387 -14.03 2.00 2.81
N LEU A 388 -13.05 2.19 3.69
CA LEU A 388 -11.68 1.74 3.51
C LEU A 388 -11.39 0.51 4.38
N SER A 389 -10.42 -0.32 3.97
CA SER A 389 -9.93 -1.42 4.82
C SER A 389 -9.07 -0.89 5.98
N GLY A 390 -9.01 -1.59 7.12
CA GLY A 390 -8.08 -1.25 8.20
C GLY A 390 -6.61 -1.24 7.79
N LYS A 391 -6.24 -2.06 6.79
CA LYS A 391 -4.91 -2.04 6.17
C LYS A 391 -4.57 -0.70 5.51
N SER A 392 -5.57 0.09 5.12
CA SER A 392 -5.40 1.42 4.52
C SER A 392 -4.79 2.45 5.47
N PHE A 393 -4.90 2.20 6.78
CA PHE A 393 -4.26 3.05 7.78
C PHE A 393 -2.74 2.96 7.75
N ILE A 394 -2.17 1.79 7.42
CA ILE A 394 -0.70 1.59 7.41
C ILE A 394 -0.03 2.57 6.41
N PRO A 395 -0.47 2.63 5.12
CA PRO A 395 0.01 3.65 4.17
C PRO A 395 -0.11 5.08 4.66
N MET A 396 -1.26 5.45 5.23
CA MET A 396 -1.52 6.82 5.69
C MET A 396 -0.62 7.21 6.86
N LEU A 397 -0.42 6.29 7.80
CA LEU A 397 0.49 6.49 8.92
C LEU A 397 1.92 6.71 8.44
N ILE A 398 2.43 5.81 7.59
CA ILE A 398 3.77 5.94 7.00
C ILE A 398 3.88 7.24 6.16
N GLY A 399 2.79 7.62 5.50
CA GLY A 399 2.65 8.85 4.73
C GLY A 399 2.90 10.14 5.52
N THR A 400 2.63 10.15 6.83
CA THR A 400 2.93 11.31 7.70
C THR A 400 4.43 11.57 7.85
N GLY A 401 5.28 10.55 7.64
CA GLY A 401 6.71 10.74 7.51
C GLY A 401 7.04 11.25 6.10
N CYS A 402 6.73 10.42 5.10
CA CYS A 402 6.91 10.75 3.70
C CYS A 402 5.87 10.06 2.82
N GLY A 403 5.31 10.80 1.85
CA GLY A 403 4.30 10.27 0.94
C GLY A 403 4.79 9.11 0.06
N VAL A 404 6.10 9.06 -0.26
CA VAL A 404 6.70 8.00 -1.09
C VAL A 404 6.57 6.61 -0.45
N PRO A 405 7.17 6.34 0.73
CA PRO A 405 7.02 5.05 1.41
C PRO A 405 5.58 4.78 1.83
N GLY A 406 4.79 5.83 2.14
CA GLY A 406 3.36 5.69 2.42
C GLY A 406 2.60 5.08 1.25
N VAL A 407 2.73 5.66 0.06
CA VAL A 407 2.11 5.12 -1.17
C VAL A 407 2.61 3.70 -1.47
N MET A 408 3.89 3.41 -1.27
CA MET A 408 4.44 2.07 -1.50
C MET A 408 3.89 1.00 -0.55
N ALA A 409 3.55 1.38 0.69
CA ALA A 409 2.98 0.46 1.68
C ALA A 409 1.56 -0.02 1.31
N SER A 410 0.89 0.64 0.34
CA SER A 410 -0.43 0.23 -0.16
C SER A 410 -0.45 -1.16 -0.78
N ARG A 411 0.71 -1.74 -1.13
CA ARG A 411 0.86 -3.12 -1.60
C ARG A 411 0.36 -4.18 -0.63
N THR A 412 0.27 -3.84 0.65
CA THR A 412 -0.28 -4.73 1.68
C THR A 412 -1.80 -4.91 1.56
N ILE A 413 -2.47 -4.06 0.76
CA ILE A 413 -3.91 -4.08 0.53
C ILE A 413 -4.20 -4.92 -0.72
N GLU A 414 -4.83 -6.08 -0.50
CA GLU A 414 -5.08 -7.09 -1.54
C GLU A 414 -6.20 -6.67 -2.51
N ASN A 415 -7.26 -6.03 -1.99
CA ASN A 415 -8.35 -5.54 -2.84
C ASN A 415 -7.89 -4.33 -3.65
N GLU A 416 -7.92 -4.45 -4.97
CA GLU A 416 -7.40 -3.42 -5.89
C GLU A 416 -8.16 -2.09 -5.80
N ARG A 417 -9.48 -2.11 -5.54
CA ARG A 417 -10.29 -0.89 -5.40
C ARG A 417 -9.88 -0.11 -4.16
N ASP A 418 -9.79 -0.80 -3.02
CA ASP A 418 -9.34 -0.22 -1.76
C ASP A 418 -7.90 0.28 -1.87
N ARG A 419 -7.01 -0.51 -2.48
CA ARG A 419 -5.62 -0.14 -2.72
C ARG A 419 -5.52 1.16 -3.53
N ARG A 420 -6.26 1.29 -4.63
CA ARG A 420 -6.27 2.52 -5.46
C ARG A 420 -6.80 3.74 -4.70
N MET A 421 -7.89 3.59 -3.94
CA MET A 421 -8.41 4.69 -3.10
C MET A 421 -7.38 5.12 -2.04
N THR A 422 -6.71 4.15 -1.42
CA THR A 422 -5.68 4.43 -0.42
C THR A 422 -4.48 5.13 -1.04
N ILE A 423 -4.02 4.72 -2.22
CA ILE A 423 -2.94 5.42 -2.94
C ILE A 423 -3.30 6.90 -3.17
N MET A 424 -4.54 7.19 -3.59
CA MET A 424 -5.00 8.56 -3.85
C MET A 424 -5.11 9.42 -2.59
N THR A 425 -5.49 8.82 -1.46
CA THR A 425 -5.80 9.54 -0.22
C THR A 425 -4.63 9.63 0.75
N THR A 426 -3.64 8.74 0.64
CA THR A 426 -2.48 8.65 1.55
C THR A 426 -1.72 9.97 1.66
N THR A 427 -1.58 10.73 0.58
CA THR A 427 -0.76 11.95 0.55
C THR A 427 -1.49 13.21 1.00
N PHE A 428 -2.77 13.12 1.37
CA PHE A 428 -3.50 14.23 2.00
C PHE A 428 -3.05 14.48 3.44
N ILE A 429 -2.50 13.46 4.10
CA ILE A 429 -1.93 13.66 5.42
C ILE A 429 -0.66 14.54 5.32
N PRO A 430 -0.45 15.49 6.24
CA PRO A 430 0.78 16.27 6.24
C PRO A 430 2.00 15.39 6.45
N CYS A 431 3.02 15.55 5.61
CA CYS A 431 4.32 14.90 5.75
C CYS A 431 5.37 15.90 6.24
N GLY A 432 6.56 15.43 6.65
CA GLY A 432 7.63 16.30 7.17
C GLY A 432 7.94 17.50 6.26
N ALA A 433 8.02 17.27 4.94
CA ALA A 433 8.25 18.31 3.93
C ALA A 433 7.17 19.41 3.84
N LYS A 434 5.99 19.22 4.44
CA LYS A 434 4.93 20.26 4.51
C LYS A 434 5.04 21.11 5.78
N LEU A 435 5.85 20.72 6.76
CA LEU A 435 6.04 21.47 8.00
C LEU A 435 6.62 22.88 7.77
N PRO A 436 7.59 23.09 6.85
CA PRO A 436 8.07 24.45 6.52
C PRO A 436 6.95 25.38 6.05
N ILE A 437 6.03 24.90 5.22
CA ILE A 437 4.87 25.68 4.76
C ILE A 437 3.92 26.01 5.92
N ILE A 438 3.65 25.03 6.79
CA ILE A 438 2.80 25.22 7.97
C ILE A 438 3.44 26.26 8.90
N ALA A 439 4.75 26.16 9.16
CA ALA A 439 5.50 27.07 9.99
C ALA A 439 5.52 28.49 9.41
N LEU A 440 5.82 28.63 8.11
CA LEU A 440 5.82 29.92 7.40
C LEU A 440 4.47 30.63 7.54
N ILE A 441 3.36 29.93 7.29
CA ILE A 441 2.03 30.54 7.35
C ILE A 441 1.61 30.82 8.79
N ALA A 442 1.92 29.92 9.74
CA ALA A 442 1.63 30.13 11.16
C ALA A 442 2.41 31.33 11.73
N GLY A 443 3.68 31.48 11.37
CA GLY A 443 4.54 32.58 11.80
C GLY A 443 4.16 33.90 11.16
N ALA A 444 4.05 33.95 9.83
CA ALA A 444 3.84 35.20 9.11
C ALA A 444 2.44 35.82 9.29
N PHE A 445 1.41 35.02 9.59
CA PHE A 445 0.00 35.49 9.58
C PHE A 445 -0.77 35.27 10.88
N PHE A 446 -0.27 34.41 11.77
CA PHE A 446 -1.03 33.95 12.94
C PHE A 446 -0.20 33.97 14.22
N ASP A 447 0.84 34.81 14.30
CA ASP A 447 1.67 34.99 15.51
C ASP A 447 2.20 33.66 16.09
N ASN A 448 2.62 32.72 15.22
CA ASN A 448 3.06 31.37 15.60
C ASN A 448 2.01 30.55 16.38
N ALA A 449 0.72 30.78 16.14
CA ALA A 449 -0.33 30.08 16.85
C ALA A 449 -0.37 28.59 16.49
N GLY A 450 -0.17 27.72 17.50
CA GLY A 450 -0.11 26.26 17.34
C GLY A 450 -1.39 25.61 16.77
N TRP A 451 -2.54 26.30 16.82
CA TRP A 451 -3.78 25.80 16.22
C TRP A 451 -3.69 25.68 14.69
N VAL A 452 -2.87 26.50 14.02
CA VAL A 452 -2.66 26.41 12.57
C VAL A 452 -2.09 25.05 12.21
N SER A 453 -1.06 24.60 12.94
CA SER A 453 -0.47 23.28 12.77
C SER A 453 -1.48 22.15 13.02
N TRP A 454 -2.24 22.19 14.12
CA TRP A 454 -3.24 21.15 14.39
C TRP A 454 -4.34 21.14 13.32
N SER A 455 -4.80 22.31 12.89
CA SER A 455 -5.83 22.44 11.86
C SER A 455 -5.39 21.82 10.52
N ALA A 456 -4.10 21.96 10.14
CA ALA A 456 -3.53 21.36 8.95
C ALA A 456 -3.67 19.82 8.96
N TYR A 457 -3.37 19.17 10.11
CA TYR A 457 -3.58 17.73 10.27
C TYR A 457 -5.05 17.33 10.23
N PHE A 458 -5.93 18.10 10.88
CA PHE A 458 -7.38 17.83 10.84
C PHE A 458 -7.96 17.98 9.44
N VAL A 459 -7.54 18.98 8.66
CA VAL A 459 -7.94 19.14 7.25
C VAL A 459 -7.48 17.94 6.42
N GLY A 460 -6.25 17.47 6.61
CA GLY A 460 -5.75 16.26 5.93
C GLY A 460 -6.57 15.01 6.27
N ILE A 461 -6.84 14.77 7.56
CA ILE A 461 -7.66 13.63 8.02
C ILE A 461 -9.10 13.74 7.48
N ALA A 462 -9.70 14.93 7.53
CA ALA A 462 -11.03 15.19 7.01
C ALA A 462 -11.08 14.94 5.49
N ALA A 463 -10.06 15.37 4.75
CA ALA A 463 -9.96 15.12 3.31
C ALA A 463 -9.85 13.62 2.99
N ILE A 464 -9.11 12.84 3.79
CA ILE A 464 -9.05 11.37 3.67
C ILE A 464 -10.43 10.75 3.87
N ILE A 465 -11.10 11.09 4.99
CA ILE A 465 -12.41 10.54 5.33
C ILE A 465 -13.45 10.88 4.27
N CYS A 466 -13.56 12.17 3.91
CA CYS A 466 -14.52 12.62 2.91
C CYS A 466 -14.24 12.00 1.54
N SER A 467 -12.96 11.93 1.14
CA SER A 467 -12.58 11.30 -0.12
C SER A 467 -12.90 9.80 -0.14
N GLY A 468 -12.65 9.08 0.95
CA GLY A 468 -13.00 7.65 1.06
C GLY A 468 -14.49 7.42 0.86
N ILE A 469 -15.33 8.20 1.54
CA ILE A 469 -16.80 8.12 1.43
C ILE A 469 -17.26 8.48 0.01
N ILE A 470 -16.75 9.59 -0.55
CA ILE A 470 -17.16 10.10 -1.87
C ILE A 470 -16.73 9.12 -2.97
N LEU A 471 -15.46 8.70 -2.98
CA LEU A 471 -14.92 7.81 -4.00
C LEU A 471 -15.64 6.46 -4.00
N LYS A 472 -15.91 5.87 -2.83
CA LYS A 472 -16.60 4.57 -2.73
C LYS A 472 -18.02 4.60 -3.32
N LYS A 473 -18.69 5.75 -3.31
CA LYS A 473 -20.02 5.93 -3.91
C LYS A 473 -20.00 6.11 -5.43
N THR A 474 -18.82 6.31 -6.03
CA THR A 474 -18.69 6.38 -7.49
C THR A 474 -18.63 4.98 -8.10
N LYS A 475 -19.17 4.82 -9.33
CA LYS A 475 -19.19 3.53 -10.04
C LYS A 475 -17.81 2.89 -10.20
N MET A 476 -16.75 3.69 -10.20
CA MET A 476 -15.38 3.21 -10.39
C MET A 476 -14.81 2.49 -9.16
N PHE A 477 -15.38 2.73 -7.97
CA PHE A 477 -14.94 2.14 -6.70
C PHE A 477 -16.06 1.45 -5.92
N SER A 478 -17.28 1.38 -6.47
CA SER A 478 -18.39 0.65 -5.85
C SER A 478 -18.14 -0.86 -5.83
N GLY A 479 -18.33 -1.48 -4.68
CA GLY A 479 -18.22 -2.93 -4.48
C GLY A 479 -18.30 -3.31 -3.01
N GLU A 480 -18.61 -4.57 -2.75
CA GLU A 480 -18.62 -5.10 -1.40
C GLU A 480 -17.19 -5.11 -0.82
N PRO A 481 -17.01 -4.70 0.45
CA PRO A 481 -15.72 -4.81 1.11
C PRO A 481 -15.32 -6.28 1.19
N ALA A 482 -14.08 -6.59 0.78
CA ALA A 482 -13.57 -7.96 0.89
C ALA A 482 -13.67 -8.46 2.34
N PRO A 483 -14.06 -9.74 2.58
CA PRO A 483 -14.05 -10.32 3.92
C PRO A 483 -12.69 -10.12 4.57
N PHE A 484 -12.65 -9.36 5.67
CA PHE A 484 -11.39 -9.06 6.35
C PHE A 484 -10.97 -10.26 7.20
N VAL A 485 -10.25 -11.21 6.62
CA VAL A 485 -9.72 -12.38 7.34
C VAL A 485 -8.21 -12.22 7.56
N MET A 486 -7.81 -11.41 8.55
CA MET A 486 -6.41 -11.21 8.90
C MET A 486 -5.99 -12.22 9.98
N GLU A 487 -5.06 -13.15 9.69
CA GLU A 487 -4.34 -13.83 10.78
C GLU A 487 -3.29 -12.89 11.37
N LEU A 488 -3.34 -12.73 12.70
CA LEU A 488 -2.35 -11.98 13.45
C LEU A 488 -1.10 -12.87 13.61
N PRO A 489 0.04 -12.55 12.97
CA PRO A 489 1.25 -13.36 13.10
C PRO A 489 1.74 -13.35 14.55
N SER A 490 2.51 -14.35 14.99
CA SER A 490 3.10 -14.31 16.33
C SER A 490 4.09 -13.13 16.46
N TYR A 491 4.19 -12.52 17.65
CA TYR A 491 5.26 -11.56 17.91
C TYR A 491 6.61 -12.28 17.86
N HIS A 492 7.53 -11.74 17.09
CA HIS A 492 8.92 -12.19 17.06
C HIS A 492 9.84 -10.98 16.98
N LEU A 493 11.07 -11.13 17.47
CA LEU A 493 12.08 -10.08 17.29
C LEU A 493 12.67 -10.20 15.88
N PRO A 494 12.60 -9.16 15.04
CA PRO A 494 13.25 -9.19 13.74
C PRO A 494 14.77 -9.21 13.90
N THR A 495 15.47 -9.89 12.99
CA THR A 495 16.93 -9.90 13.01
C THR A 495 17.47 -8.55 12.56
N VAL A 496 18.54 -8.05 13.19
CA VAL A 496 19.16 -6.75 12.85
C VAL A 496 19.49 -6.69 11.35
N GLY A 497 20.00 -7.79 10.78
CA GLY A 497 20.29 -7.87 9.34
C GLY A 497 19.06 -7.68 8.45
N SER A 498 17.89 -8.19 8.84
CA SER A 498 16.64 -7.99 8.08
C SER A 498 16.18 -6.53 8.11
N VAL A 499 16.28 -5.88 9.28
CA VAL A 499 15.90 -4.46 9.48
C VAL A 499 16.82 -3.55 8.67
N LEU A 500 18.15 -3.73 8.77
CA LEU A 500 19.12 -2.93 8.03
C LEU A 500 19.02 -3.13 6.52
N ARG A 501 18.76 -4.36 6.06
CA ARG A 501 18.54 -4.63 4.63
C ARG A 501 17.28 -3.95 4.12
N SER A 502 16.17 -4.04 4.85
CA SER A 502 14.92 -3.35 4.51
C SER A 502 15.09 -1.83 4.49
N MET A 503 15.80 -1.26 5.48
CA MET A 503 16.18 0.16 5.49
C MET A 503 16.98 0.53 4.25
N TRP A 504 18.03 -0.22 3.92
CA TRP A 504 18.90 0.06 2.78
C TRP A 504 18.15 -0.04 1.44
N GLU A 505 17.34 -1.08 1.25
CA GLU A 505 16.55 -1.26 0.03
C GLU A 505 15.55 -0.11 -0.19
N ARG A 506 14.88 0.34 0.89
CA ARG A 506 13.95 1.49 0.84
C ARG A 506 14.69 2.82 0.61
N GLY A 507 15.79 3.05 1.34
CA GLY A 507 16.62 4.24 1.20
C GLY A 507 17.24 4.37 -0.19
N TRP A 508 17.79 3.27 -0.73
CA TRP A 508 18.33 3.25 -2.09
C TRP A 508 17.26 3.46 -3.16
N SER A 509 16.04 2.92 -2.95
CA SER A 509 14.90 3.18 -3.83
C SER A 509 14.52 4.66 -3.84
N PHE A 510 14.57 5.31 -2.67
CA PHE A 510 14.35 6.75 -2.53
C PHE A 510 15.42 7.55 -3.28
N ILE A 511 16.71 7.32 -3.01
CA ILE A 511 17.83 8.04 -3.65
C ILE A 511 17.76 7.92 -5.18
N LYS A 512 17.61 6.71 -5.72
CA LYS A 512 17.58 6.51 -7.17
C LYS A 512 16.40 7.16 -7.87
N LYS A 513 15.26 7.32 -7.20
CA LYS A 513 14.02 7.75 -7.86
C LYS A 513 13.69 9.20 -7.58
N ALA A 514 13.68 9.57 -6.30
CA ALA A 514 13.52 10.95 -5.88
C ALA A 514 14.72 11.75 -6.40
N GLY A 515 15.95 11.24 -6.25
CA GLY A 515 17.16 11.93 -6.69
C GLY A 515 17.19 12.26 -8.17
N THR A 516 16.88 11.31 -9.07
CA THR A 516 16.88 11.60 -10.51
C THR A 516 15.81 12.61 -10.91
N ILE A 517 14.61 12.52 -10.33
CA ILE A 517 13.51 13.43 -10.67
C ILE A 517 13.76 14.82 -10.09
N ILE A 518 14.24 14.91 -8.84
CA ILE A 518 14.55 16.18 -8.18
C ILE A 518 15.72 16.86 -8.91
N LEU A 519 16.81 16.15 -9.22
CA LEU A 519 17.93 16.70 -9.99
C LEU A 519 17.49 17.30 -11.34
N LEU A 520 16.68 16.57 -12.11
CA LEU A 520 16.17 17.10 -13.38
C LEU A 520 15.29 18.33 -13.17
N SER A 521 14.48 18.32 -12.11
CA SER A 521 13.59 19.43 -11.81
C SER A 521 14.34 20.65 -11.29
N THR A 522 15.40 20.49 -10.49
CA THR A 522 16.21 21.61 -9.99
C THR A 522 16.98 22.28 -11.11
N ILE A 523 17.53 21.51 -12.06
CA ILE A 523 18.16 22.05 -13.28
C ILE A 523 17.15 22.88 -14.08
N VAL A 524 15.94 22.36 -14.28
CA VAL A 524 14.88 23.08 -15.03
C VAL A 524 14.46 24.34 -14.28
N VAL A 525 14.19 24.25 -12.98
CA VAL A 525 13.81 25.40 -12.16
C VAL A 525 14.91 26.46 -12.20
N TRP A 526 16.16 26.08 -11.92
CA TRP A 526 17.32 26.97 -12.01
C TRP A 526 17.40 27.68 -13.37
N PHE A 527 17.31 26.94 -14.46
CA PHE A 527 17.35 27.53 -15.80
C PHE A 527 16.20 28.50 -16.03
N THR A 528 14.97 28.14 -15.62
CA THR A 528 13.80 29.01 -15.80
C THR A 528 13.82 30.25 -14.89
N THR A 529 14.50 30.18 -13.74
CA THR A 529 14.65 31.30 -12.80
C THR A 529 15.70 32.29 -13.29
N TYR A 530 16.87 31.80 -13.72
CA TYR A 530 18.03 32.64 -14.04
C TYR A 530 18.16 33.01 -15.52
N PHE A 531 17.26 32.57 -16.39
CA PHE A 531 17.25 33.00 -17.79
C PHE A 531 15.93 33.67 -18.17
N GLY A 532 16.04 34.72 -18.98
CA GLY A 532 14.88 35.48 -19.47
C GLY A 532 15.26 36.43 -20.60
N VAL A 533 14.28 37.23 -21.02
CA VAL A 533 14.45 38.22 -22.09
C VAL A 533 14.38 39.61 -21.47
N VAL A 534 15.50 40.34 -21.51
CA VAL A 534 15.60 41.73 -21.08
C VAL A 534 16.14 42.54 -22.26
N ASP A 535 15.48 43.66 -22.55
CA ASP A 535 15.82 44.55 -23.67
C ASP A 535 15.91 43.84 -25.04
N GLY A 536 15.07 42.82 -25.26
CA GLY A 536 15.02 42.06 -26.52
C GLY A 536 16.14 41.02 -26.70
N SER A 537 16.99 40.82 -25.69
CA SER A 537 18.08 39.83 -25.70
C SER A 537 17.85 38.73 -24.66
N PHE A 538 18.10 37.47 -25.03
CA PHE A 538 18.05 36.34 -24.11
C PHE A 538 19.39 36.21 -23.38
N ARG A 539 19.40 36.44 -22.07
CA ARG A 539 20.63 36.41 -21.24
C ARG A 539 20.37 35.80 -19.87
N MET A 540 21.45 35.46 -19.18
CA MET A 540 21.41 35.12 -17.76
C MET A 540 21.11 36.39 -16.96
N LEU A 541 20.15 36.28 -16.05
CA LEU A 541 19.61 37.37 -15.23
C LEU A 541 20.38 37.46 -13.92
N SER A 542 20.50 38.68 -13.39
CA SER A 542 20.88 38.88 -11.99
C SER A 542 19.69 38.67 -11.05
N ASP A 543 19.92 38.56 -9.74
CA ASP A 543 18.87 38.36 -8.75
C ASP A 543 17.79 39.47 -8.77
N GLU A 544 18.16 40.68 -9.17
CA GLU A 544 17.27 41.83 -9.30
C GLU A 544 16.38 41.75 -10.56
N GLU A 545 16.78 40.97 -11.57
CA GLU A 545 16.08 40.83 -12.86
C GLU A 545 15.16 39.60 -12.92
N ILE A 546 15.02 38.83 -11.82
CA ILE A 546 14.21 37.59 -11.76
C ILE A 546 12.74 37.79 -12.18
N ASP A 547 12.20 39.00 -12.05
CA ASP A 547 10.84 39.36 -12.48
C ASP A 547 10.62 39.23 -14.01
N TYR A 548 11.70 39.21 -14.80
CA TYR A 548 11.74 39.01 -16.26
C TYR A 548 12.12 37.58 -16.69
N SER A 549 12.25 36.67 -15.71
CA SER A 549 12.58 35.27 -15.96
C SER A 549 11.50 34.51 -16.73
N ILE A 550 11.89 33.41 -17.38
CA ILE A 550 10.93 32.46 -17.99
C ILE A 550 9.94 31.98 -16.94
N LEU A 551 10.41 31.73 -15.71
CA LEU A 551 9.57 31.29 -14.60
C LEU A 551 8.51 32.34 -14.24
N ALA A 552 8.88 33.63 -14.20
CA ALA A 552 7.94 34.72 -13.97
C ALA A 552 6.89 34.82 -15.09
N ALA A 553 7.29 34.61 -16.36
CA ALA A 553 6.37 34.58 -17.49
C ALA A 553 5.35 33.42 -17.40
N ILE A 554 5.82 32.22 -17.06
CA ILE A 554 4.95 31.05 -16.81
C ILE A 554 4.02 31.32 -15.62
N GLY A 555 4.55 31.88 -14.53
CA GLY A 555 3.80 32.26 -13.34
C GLY A 555 2.64 33.20 -13.64
N LYS A 556 2.92 34.29 -14.37
CA LYS A 556 1.92 35.28 -14.81
C LYS A 556 0.86 34.63 -15.74
N GLY A 557 1.25 33.63 -16.52
CA GLY A 557 0.32 32.87 -17.38
C GLY A 557 -0.62 31.91 -16.63
N ILE A 558 -0.26 31.45 -15.44
CA ILE A 558 -1.04 30.48 -14.64
C ILE A 558 -1.77 31.16 -13.47
N SER A 559 -1.30 32.32 -13.00
CA SER A 559 -1.81 32.98 -11.80
C SER A 559 -3.30 33.30 -11.81
N TRP A 560 -3.90 33.47 -13.00
CA TRP A 560 -5.33 33.71 -13.17
C TRP A 560 -6.21 32.60 -12.58
N ILE A 561 -5.72 31.35 -12.56
CA ILE A 561 -6.41 30.20 -11.98
C ILE A 561 -6.56 30.36 -10.46
N PHE A 562 -5.64 31.07 -9.81
CA PHE A 562 -5.59 31.22 -8.36
C PHE A 562 -6.21 32.53 -7.85
N ILE A 563 -6.61 33.45 -8.74
CA ILE A 563 -7.37 34.66 -8.37
C ILE A 563 -8.59 34.33 -7.49
N PRO A 564 -9.40 33.29 -7.79
CA PRO A 564 -10.55 32.97 -6.97
C PRO A 564 -10.23 32.48 -5.55
N LEU A 565 -8.99 32.08 -5.30
CA LEU A 565 -8.48 31.55 -4.02
C LEU A 565 -7.79 32.63 -3.16
N GLY A 566 -7.67 33.86 -3.66
CA GLY A 566 -7.14 35.00 -2.91
C GLY A 566 -5.64 35.25 -3.06
N TRP A 567 -4.92 34.39 -3.79
CA TRP A 567 -3.47 34.49 -4.01
C TRP A 567 -3.13 34.39 -5.51
N GLY A 568 -3.89 35.11 -6.36
CA GLY A 568 -3.67 35.19 -7.81
C GLY A 568 -2.41 35.95 -8.25
N ASP A 569 -1.43 36.10 -7.35
CA ASP A 569 -0.12 36.66 -7.66
C ASP A 569 0.79 35.60 -8.29
N TRP A 570 1.67 36.04 -9.18
CA TRP A 570 2.56 35.13 -9.90
C TRP A 570 3.61 34.50 -8.99
N LYS A 571 4.09 35.19 -7.94
CA LYS A 571 5.09 34.62 -7.00
C LYS A 571 4.47 33.46 -6.22
N SER A 572 3.24 33.64 -5.74
CA SER A 572 2.48 32.58 -5.05
C SER A 572 2.15 31.42 -5.99
N ALA A 573 1.76 31.70 -7.24
CA ALA A 573 1.50 30.67 -8.24
C ALA A 573 2.76 29.85 -8.57
N VAL A 574 3.89 30.51 -8.77
CA VAL A 574 5.19 29.87 -9.01
C VAL A 574 5.60 29.03 -7.81
N ALA A 575 5.53 29.57 -6.59
CA ALA A 575 5.88 28.86 -5.37
C ALA A 575 5.02 27.60 -5.17
N ALA A 576 3.72 27.64 -5.49
CA ALA A 576 2.86 26.46 -5.44
C ALA A 576 3.26 25.38 -6.48
N VAL A 577 3.71 25.79 -7.67
CA VAL A 577 4.14 24.89 -8.75
C VAL A 577 5.52 24.30 -8.47
N THR A 578 6.51 25.11 -8.04
CA THR A 578 7.83 24.61 -7.64
C THR A 578 7.72 23.70 -6.42
N GLY A 579 6.75 23.97 -5.53
CA GLY A 579 6.37 23.09 -4.42
C GLY A 579 5.91 21.68 -4.85
N LEU A 580 5.55 21.46 -6.11
CA LEU A 580 5.28 20.10 -6.62
C LEU A 580 6.57 19.31 -6.85
N VAL A 581 7.71 19.96 -7.09
CA VAL A 581 9.00 19.29 -7.19
C VAL A 581 9.38 18.72 -5.83
N ALA A 582 9.43 19.59 -4.82
CA ALA A 582 9.70 19.31 -3.43
C ALA A 582 8.91 20.32 -2.58
N LYS A 583 8.21 19.87 -1.55
CA LYS A 583 7.25 20.72 -0.80
C LYS A 583 7.97 21.69 0.14
N GLU A 584 9.11 21.28 0.65
CA GLU A 584 10.04 22.07 1.45
C GLU A 584 10.58 23.30 0.67
N ASN A 585 10.72 23.18 -0.66
CA ASN A 585 11.25 24.26 -1.50
C ASN A 585 10.31 25.46 -1.66
N VAL A 586 9.07 25.39 -1.17
CA VAL A 586 8.14 26.52 -1.25
C VAL A 586 8.70 27.75 -0.51
N VAL A 587 9.29 27.54 0.68
CA VAL A 587 9.87 28.62 1.49
C VAL A 587 11.09 29.22 0.78
N GLY A 588 12.02 28.36 0.31
CA GLY A 588 13.18 28.80 -0.47
C GLY A 588 12.81 29.51 -1.78
N THR A 589 11.74 29.06 -2.46
CA THR A 589 11.24 29.76 -3.66
C THR A 589 10.75 31.16 -3.32
N PHE A 590 10.01 31.34 -2.22
CA PHE A 590 9.65 32.68 -1.78
C PHE A 590 10.86 33.53 -1.41
N GLY A 591 11.89 32.95 -0.78
CA GLY A 591 13.18 33.62 -0.53
C GLY A 591 13.77 34.24 -1.80
N ILE A 592 13.98 33.40 -2.82
CA ILE A 592 14.53 33.83 -4.13
C ILE A 592 13.63 34.90 -4.77
N LEU A 593 12.31 34.70 -4.78
CA LEU A 593 11.35 35.63 -5.43
C LEU A 593 11.15 36.95 -4.66
N PHE A 594 11.54 37.01 -3.39
CA PHE A 594 11.58 38.23 -2.60
C PHE A 594 13.01 38.79 -2.48
N HIS A 595 13.95 38.26 -3.26
CA HIS A 595 15.36 38.71 -3.33
C HIS A 595 16.13 38.52 -2.01
N TYR A 596 15.83 37.45 -1.28
CA TYR A 596 16.64 36.96 -0.17
C TYR A 596 17.46 35.76 -0.63
N GLY A 597 18.78 35.79 -0.38
CA GLY A 597 19.70 34.74 -0.81
C GLY A 597 19.48 33.42 -0.05
N GLU A 598 19.52 33.46 1.27
CA GLU A 598 19.21 32.33 2.15
C GLU A 598 18.08 32.70 3.10
N VAL A 599 17.19 31.74 3.34
CA VAL A 599 16.02 31.86 4.23
C VAL A 599 16.02 30.62 5.12
N GLY A 600 15.81 30.81 6.42
CA GLY A 600 15.65 29.69 7.35
C GLY A 600 14.44 28.81 6.99
N GLU A 601 14.34 27.61 7.60
CA GLU A 601 13.25 26.67 7.29
C GLU A 601 11.84 27.26 7.50
N ALA A 602 11.68 28.17 8.46
CA ALA A 602 10.41 28.87 8.72
C ALA A 602 10.26 30.19 7.95
N GLY A 603 11.31 30.64 7.25
CA GLY A 603 11.35 31.85 6.42
C GLY A 603 11.06 33.14 7.18
N GLU A 604 11.58 33.30 8.40
CA GLU A 604 11.36 34.50 9.24
C GLU A 604 11.69 35.80 8.50
N GLU A 605 12.68 35.75 7.61
CA GLU A 605 13.19 36.86 6.82
C GLU A 605 12.17 37.39 5.80
N ILE A 606 11.24 36.53 5.34
CA ILE A 606 10.26 36.88 4.29
C ILE A 606 8.85 37.17 4.84
N TRP A 607 8.61 37.06 6.16
CA TRP A 607 7.27 37.23 6.74
C TRP A 607 6.62 38.57 6.42
N THR A 608 7.38 39.67 6.49
CA THR A 608 6.89 41.02 6.17
C THR A 608 6.50 41.16 4.70
N ASN A 609 7.31 40.63 3.78
CA ASN A 609 7.01 40.67 2.35
C ASN A 609 5.81 39.78 2.00
N LEU A 610 5.71 38.62 2.66
CA LEU A 610 4.61 37.69 2.42
C LEU A 610 3.29 38.28 2.92
N SER A 611 3.27 38.87 4.13
CA SER A 611 2.09 39.54 4.70
C SER A 611 1.68 40.80 3.95
N ALA A 612 2.59 41.46 3.24
CA ALA A 612 2.26 42.55 2.33
C ALA A 612 1.59 42.07 1.03
N ASN A 613 1.87 40.84 0.58
CA ASN A 613 1.40 40.31 -0.71
C ASN A 613 0.10 39.48 -0.63
N MET A 614 -0.26 38.96 0.54
CA MET A 614 -1.50 38.20 0.73
C MET A 614 -2.12 38.47 2.10
N THR A 615 -3.43 38.28 2.23
CA THR A 615 -4.15 38.36 3.50
C THR A 615 -4.00 37.07 4.30
N ALA A 616 -4.32 37.08 5.60
CA ALA A 616 -4.30 35.88 6.43
C ALA A 616 -5.24 34.77 5.92
N ILE A 617 -6.39 35.13 5.34
CA ILE A 617 -7.34 34.14 4.79
C ILE A 617 -6.83 33.57 3.47
N ALA A 618 -6.24 34.40 2.60
CA ALA A 618 -5.57 33.94 1.39
C ALA A 618 -4.38 33.02 1.72
N ALA A 619 -3.59 33.36 2.74
CA ALA A 619 -2.48 32.56 3.24
C ALA A 619 -2.95 31.19 3.77
N TYR A 620 -4.05 31.15 4.53
CA TYR A 620 -4.62 29.89 4.99
C TYR A 620 -5.20 29.07 3.82
N SER A 621 -5.81 29.72 2.83
CA SER A 621 -6.22 29.04 1.59
C SER A 621 -5.03 28.47 0.82
N TYR A 622 -3.91 29.19 0.77
CA TYR A 622 -2.66 28.73 0.15
C TYR A 622 -2.08 27.51 0.88
N LEU A 623 -2.14 27.51 2.21
CA LEU A 623 -1.77 26.38 3.05
C LEU A 623 -2.62 25.15 2.73
N VAL A 624 -3.96 25.29 2.71
CA VAL A 624 -4.88 24.19 2.42
C VAL A 624 -4.65 23.63 1.01
N PHE A 625 -4.41 24.50 0.02
CA PHE A 625 -4.08 24.08 -1.34
C PHE A 625 -2.81 23.23 -1.36
N ASN A 626 -1.72 23.72 -0.77
CA ASN A 626 -0.45 23.02 -0.75
C ASN A 626 -0.48 21.72 0.06
N LEU A 627 -1.38 21.64 1.05
CA LEU A 627 -1.59 20.46 1.87
C LEU A 627 -2.33 19.35 1.14
N LEU A 628 -3.32 19.67 0.31
CA LEU A 628 -4.19 18.70 -0.36
C LEU A 628 -3.86 18.46 -1.84
N CYS A 629 -3.12 19.34 -2.50
CA CYS A 629 -2.82 19.21 -3.91
C CYS A 629 -1.93 17.99 -4.21
N ALA A 630 -1.60 17.79 -5.49
CA ALA A 630 -0.69 16.75 -5.91
C ALA A 630 0.59 16.74 -5.03
N PRO A 631 1.05 15.54 -4.62
CA PRO A 631 2.22 15.43 -3.76
C PRO A 631 3.48 15.75 -4.55
N CYS A 632 4.64 15.69 -3.89
CA CYS A 632 5.92 15.91 -4.56
C CYS A 632 6.14 14.94 -5.73
N PHE A 633 6.98 15.30 -6.69
CA PHE A 633 7.27 14.50 -7.88
C PHE A 633 7.73 13.07 -7.55
N ALA A 634 8.49 12.92 -6.47
CA ALA A 634 8.89 11.60 -5.96
C ALA A 634 7.67 10.74 -5.59
N ALA A 635 6.68 11.30 -4.89
CA ALA A 635 5.45 10.61 -4.51
C ALA A 635 4.54 10.37 -5.73
N MET A 636 4.47 11.29 -6.68
CA MET A 636 3.78 11.05 -7.96
C MET A 636 4.40 9.88 -8.74
N GLY A 637 5.74 9.77 -8.74
CA GLY A 637 6.44 8.60 -9.29
C GLY A 637 6.07 7.29 -8.59
N ALA A 638 5.90 7.32 -7.26
CA ALA A 638 5.40 6.17 -6.50
C ALA A 638 3.95 5.83 -6.87
N ILE A 639 3.05 6.82 -6.97
CA ILE A 639 1.64 6.64 -7.39
C ILE A 639 1.58 5.98 -8.77
N LYS A 640 2.35 6.49 -9.75
CA LYS A 640 2.40 5.93 -11.11
C LYS A 640 2.79 4.45 -11.10
N ARG A 641 3.78 4.08 -10.29
CA ARG A 641 4.26 2.70 -10.18
C ARG A 641 3.23 1.80 -9.51
N GLU A 642 2.62 2.23 -8.42
CA GLU A 642 1.66 1.41 -7.69
C GLU A 642 0.33 1.26 -8.43
N MET A 643 -0.10 2.27 -9.18
CA MET A 643 -1.31 2.20 -10.02
C MET A 643 -1.12 1.40 -11.31
N ASN A 644 0.12 1.27 -11.81
CA ASN A 644 0.48 0.54 -13.02
C ASN A 644 -0.38 0.87 -14.26
N ASN A 645 -0.96 2.09 -14.31
CA ASN A 645 -1.83 2.53 -15.38
C ASN A 645 -1.83 4.06 -15.46
N ALA A 646 -1.50 4.61 -16.64
CA ALA A 646 -1.40 6.05 -16.86
C ALA A 646 -2.75 6.79 -16.70
N LYS A 647 -3.87 6.16 -17.05
CA LYS A 647 -5.20 6.76 -16.87
C LYS A 647 -5.52 6.95 -15.39
N TRP A 648 -5.22 5.94 -14.57
CA TRP A 648 -5.40 6.00 -13.13
C TRP A 648 -4.45 7.00 -12.46
N PHE A 649 -3.21 7.08 -12.94
CA PHE A 649 -2.26 8.09 -12.49
C PHE A 649 -2.81 9.51 -12.69
N TRP A 650 -3.22 9.86 -13.91
CA TRP A 650 -3.76 11.20 -14.18
C TRP A 650 -5.09 11.47 -13.46
N PHE A 651 -5.92 10.45 -13.29
CA PHE A 651 -7.13 10.55 -12.47
C PHE A 651 -6.80 10.87 -11.00
N ALA A 652 -5.77 10.22 -10.43
CA ALA A 652 -5.33 10.48 -9.06
C ALA A 652 -4.83 11.92 -8.88
N ILE A 653 -3.95 12.37 -9.77
CA ILE A 653 -3.40 13.73 -9.72
C ILE A 653 -4.52 14.76 -9.94
N GLY A 654 -5.39 14.54 -10.92
CA GLY A 654 -6.54 15.40 -11.19
C GLY A 654 -7.51 15.47 -10.02
N TYR A 655 -7.78 14.35 -9.35
CA TYR A 655 -8.61 14.31 -8.14
C TYR A 655 -7.98 15.08 -6.99
N GLN A 656 -6.69 14.90 -6.72
CA GLN A 656 -5.97 15.59 -5.64
C GLN A 656 -5.95 17.11 -5.88
N CYS A 657 -5.56 17.55 -7.08
CA CYS A 657 -5.56 18.98 -7.42
C CYS A 657 -6.97 19.57 -7.44
N GLY A 658 -7.95 18.85 -7.97
CA GLY A 658 -9.35 19.30 -8.01
C GLY A 658 -9.94 19.45 -6.61
N LEU A 659 -9.71 18.47 -5.72
CA LEU A 659 -10.13 18.54 -4.32
C LEU A 659 -9.45 19.71 -3.60
N ALA A 660 -8.12 19.85 -3.76
CA ALA A 660 -7.37 20.93 -3.14
C ALA A 660 -7.88 22.31 -3.58
N TYR A 661 -8.15 22.48 -4.87
CA TYR A 661 -8.69 23.73 -5.42
C TYR A 661 -10.08 24.04 -4.86
N ILE A 662 -10.98 23.05 -4.86
CA ILE A 662 -12.34 23.18 -4.33
C ILE A 662 -12.33 23.55 -2.86
N VAL A 663 -11.59 22.82 -2.03
CA VAL A 663 -11.54 23.09 -0.57
C VAL A 663 -10.95 24.45 -0.30
N SER A 664 -9.88 24.83 -1.01
CA SER A 664 -9.24 26.15 -0.87
C SER A 664 -10.17 27.29 -1.27
N LEU A 665 -10.89 27.15 -2.38
CA LEU A 665 -11.87 28.13 -2.84
C LEU A 665 -13.01 28.32 -1.84
N VAL A 666 -13.53 27.22 -1.27
CA VAL A 666 -14.56 27.26 -0.24
C VAL A 666 -14.04 27.96 1.02
N VAL A 667 -12.83 27.63 1.47
CA VAL A 667 -12.20 28.25 2.65
C VAL A 667 -12.03 29.74 2.43
N TYR A 668 -11.41 30.18 1.33
CA TYR A 668 -11.18 31.60 1.06
C TYR A 668 -12.49 32.40 0.95
N ARG A 669 -13.44 31.92 0.14
CA ARG A 669 -14.67 32.69 -0.14
C ARG A 669 -15.65 32.72 1.01
N LEU A 670 -15.78 31.64 1.78
CA LEU A 670 -16.67 31.64 2.94
C LEU A 670 -16.04 32.37 4.14
N ALA A 671 -14.77 32.08 4.47
CA ALA A 671 -14.10 32.79 5.56
C ALA A 671 -13.99 34.28 5.26
N GLY A 672 -13.62 34.66 4.03
CA GLY A 672 -13.57 36.06 3.59
C GLY A 672 -14.93 36.76 3.64
N LEU A 673 -16.04 36.04 3.39
CA LEU A 673 -17.38 36.62 3.54
C LEU A 673 -17.72 36.90 5.02
N PHE A 674 -17.33 36.00 5.93
CA PHE A 674 -17.57 36.17 7.37
C PHE A 674 -16.74 37.28 7.99
N THR A 675 -15.50 37.47 7.54
CA THR A 675 -14.60 38.52 8.05
C THR A 675 -14.78 39.87 7.35
N GLY A 676 -15.59 39.93 6.29
CA GLY A 676 -15.79 41.14 5.48
C GLY A 676 -14.68 41.42 4.45
N GLU A 677 -13.70 40.51 4.31
CA GLU A 677 -12.61 40.62 3.34
C GLU A 677 -13.09 40.41 1.89
N CYS A 678 -14.13 39.58 1.69
CA CYS A 678 -14.75 39.31 0.40
C CYS A 678 -16.20 39.79 0.38
N GLY A 679 -16.58 40.60 -0.61
CA GLY A 679 -17.98 40.88 -0.92
C GLY A 679 -18.72 39.65 -1.45
N PHE A 680 -20.05 39.65 -1.35
CA PHE A 680 -20.89 38.61 -1.96
C PHE A 680 -20.82 38.72 -3.50
N GLY A 681 -20.29 37.70 -4.16
CA GLY A 681 -20.13 37.69 -5.62
C GLY A 681 -20.34 36.31 -6.26
N ILE A 682 -20.08 36.22 -7.56
CA ILE A 682 -20.25 34.98 -8.35
C ILE A 682 -19.46 33.81 -7.74
N TRP A 683 -18.21 34.05 -7.33
CA TRP A 683 -17.36 33.03 -6.71
C TRP A 683 -17.87 32.55 -5.35
N THR A 684 -18.59 33.40 -4.61
CA THR A 684 -19.25 33.01 -3.35
C THR A 684 -20.42 32.07 -3.63
N ILE A 685 -21.23 32.35 -4.67
CA ILE A 685 -22.31 31.46 -5.12
C ILE A 685 -21.74 30.11 -5.56
N VAL A 686 -20.65 30.13 -6.35
CA VAL A 686 -19.94 28.92 -6.77
C VAL A 686 -19.43 28.14 -5.56
N ALA A 687 -18.81 28.79 -4.58
CA ALA A 687 -18.34 28.16 -3.36
C ALA A 687 -19.48 27.49 -2.56
N ILE A 688 -20.62 28.16 -2.41
CA ILE A 688 -21.81 27.61 -1.74
C ILE A 688 -22.36 26.41 -2.52
N ALA A 689 -22.49 26.52 -3.84
CA ALA A 689 -22.98 25.41 -4.68
C ALA A 689 -22.05 24.19 -4.60
N ILE A 690 -20.74 24.40 -4.61
CA ILE A 690 -19.74 23.35 -4.43
C ILE A 690 -19.87 22.71 -3.05
N LEU A 691 -20.02 23.51 -1.99
CA LEU A 691 -20.21 23.00 -0.63
C LEU A 691 -21.48 22.14 -0.52
N VAL A 692 -22.60 22.61 -1.09
CA VAL A 692 -23.86 21.85 -1.13
C VAL A 692 -23.69 20.55 -1.91
N GLY A 693 -23.03 20.60 -3.08
CA GLY A 693 -22.71 19.40 -3.86
C GLY A 693 -21.83 18.41 -3.11
N PHE A 694 -20.82 18.90 -2.40
CA PHE A 694 -19.91 18.09 -1.58
C PHE A 694 -20.66 17.40 -0.44
N ILE A 695 -21.51 18.14 0.30
CA ILE A 695 -22.36 17.59 1.35
C ILE A 695 -23.35 16.56 0.78
N TYR A 696 -23.96 16.86 -0.36
CA TYR A 696 -24.86 15.93 -1.04
C TYR A 696 -24.14 14.60 -1.39
N MET A 697 -22.92 14.65 -1.94
CA MET A 697 -22.14 13.43 -2.22
C MET A 697 -21.80 12.66 -0.93
N LEU A 698 -21.53 13.36 0.17
CA LEU A 698 -21.22 12.77 1.47
C LEU A 698 -22.44 12.08 2.11
N VAL A 699 -23.64 12.62 1.94
CA VAL A 699 -24.88 12.08 2.55
C VAL A 699 -25.63 11.11 1.64
N ARG A 700 -25.44 11.17 0.32
CA ARG A 700 -26.13 10.29 -0.65
C ARG A 700 -26.03 8.80 -0.26
N PRO A 701 -27.12 8.02 -0.26
CA PRO A 701 -27.06 6.60 0.07
C PRO A 701 -26.18 5.82 -0.93
N TYR A 702 -25.56 4.74 -0.46
CA TYR A 702 -24.86 3.81 -1.33
C TYR A 702 -25.86 3.25 -2.36
N LYS A 703 -25.45 3.19 -3.63
CA LYS A 703 -26.20 2.42 -4.62
C LYS A 703 -25.90 0.95 -4.35
N ASP A 704 -26.69 0.34 -3.49
CA ASP A 704 -26.59 -1.09 -3.21
C ASP A 704 -26.86 -1.88 -4.49
N GLY A 705 -25.95 -2.80 -4.81
CA GLY A 705 -26.40 -4.11 -5.28
C GLY A 705 -27.14 -4.73 -4.10
N LYS A 706 -28.42 -5.06 -4.30
CA LYS A 706 -29.38 -5.68 -3.36
C LYS A 706 -28.78 -6.10 -2.01
N THR A 707 -28.98 -5.29 -0.99
CA THR A 707 -28.72 -5.62 0.41
C THR A 707 -29.67 -6.72 0.88
N SER A 708 -29.17 -7.94 1.09
CA SER A 708 -29.77 -8.89 2.05
C SER A 708 -29.34 -8.45 3.45
N ASN A 709 -30.32 -7.99 4.24
CA ASN A 709 -30.13 -7.65 5.65
C ASN A 709 -29.80 -8.93 6.44
N VAL A 710 -28.52 -9.20 6.67
CA VAL A 710 -28.13 -10.16 7.71
C VAL A 710 -28.09 -9.41 9.04
N SER A 711 -29.21 -9.49 9.76
CA SER A 711 -29.27 -9.11 11.17
C SER A 711 -28.29 -9.95 11.97
N SER A 712 -27.35 -9.30 12.66
CA SER A 712 -26.44 -9.96 13.59
C SER A 712 -27.22 -10.59 14.75
N VAL A 713 -27.45 -11.90 14.67
CA VAL A 713 -27.93 -12.73 15.77
C VAL A 713 -26.75 -13.48 16.38
N SER A 714 -26.54 -13.25 17.69
CA SER A 714 -25.83 -14.04 18.71
C SER A 714 -25.12 -13.04 19.61
N LYS A 715 -25.63 -12.62 20.78
CA LYS A 715 -26.32 -13.34 21.87
C LYS A 715 -25.61 -14.64 22.27
N ALA A 716 -24.67 -14.44 23.20
CA ALA A 716 -24.48 -15.21 24.42
C ALA A 716 -24.18 -16.72 24.29
N THR A 717 -22.95 -17.06 24.66
CA THR A 717 -22.70 -18.14 25.63
C THR A 717 -21.43 -17.80 26.43
N ALA A 718 -21.53 -18.09 27.72
CA ALA A 718 -20.52 -17.89 28.76
C ALA A 718 -19.28 -18.76 28.58
#